data_AF-A0A2E2C256-F1
#
_entry.id   AF-A0A2E2C256-F1
#
_cell.length_a   1.000
_cell.length_b   1.000
_cell.length_c   1.000
_cell.angle_alpha   90.00
_cell.angle_beta   90.00
_cell.angle_gamma   90.00
#
_symmetry.space_group_name_H-M   'P 1'
#
loop_
_entity.id
_entity.type
_entity.pdbx_description
1 polymer ?
#
loop_
_entity_poly.entity_id
_entity_poly.type
_entity_poly.pdbx_seq_one_letter_code
_entity_poly.pdbx_strand_id
1 'polypeptide(L)'
;MKKEAIRERAILFTCGILSIVYSVIVLGFVTTSPDLRIRAMLDSVEALPQTNGLSHSGIEIKATPDIKTAGAFSAPKNGDVLTKIGEYPIRTFLDFSQVLSKLRNMDLPPGGQLQPKADPTEHDVPSMVEIQNSGRFIKIEYYSRDTSESSSDTFTMKSAWIQIQSIPSGDVAISLLWFSLELVILAIGAFAYWMRSFDRTTRIFFIMGIITLVAFIGGYNWWIIAGSLILNTPFVIAAVLIPAITLHFFISYPRAIPLLVQYPVGLLRAVYSIPVATTLLILACLTYLRVNSHIGEDPRDLAGLEYSPLVFQAISVLRWAVYAYITVAGLYYLATLAALFYGFFKSQNPYERNQLKWIALAGLISTIPVGYSLYLAEFDRTQFALGGAGIPMFLASVSFMAAFVVGIIRYRLMLIDQIISRGMLFYFVSAGISILYATVISLGSLLGTQLNRAPSTNQAVSVFLVMLFAISLLLWSRDRIQRLIDRRFFRQKYQLDKALKRMNRAVGRLGDQRSIADRMLTSCREVLQVKSAAIYLLNPDRTQFDLLTGFHIENAPSSVPCKAELLEVLEGELAFQRVATGLLKEASPAQQLLRLLGFDFIYNLELDGEFAGFVALGHRSTGSAYSAEDLTFLNAMGQITSIALHSTKIHQDLRRLNEEMRIKVEKIDDQRRLVSVLQSELTNSQEIAERTTPAIDVQRGQIKGNSPAIRLVMETVRKVANSESTVLIRGESGTGKELLAQAVHENSSRHEKPLVRVNCAALSPSLLESELFGHVKGAFTGAHEDRIGRFELANGGTLFLDEIGDISLDTQVKLLRVLQERAFERVGGSETLHVDVRLITATHQNLEQRITEGLFREDLYYRLNVISITLPPLRERREDIFELAFYFLKRTAHRLGKRISHIDPDAIETIERAPWPGNIRQLENVIERAVVLAESEVITMKDLPSDLLEQKKRLPARVFETKTVRSDAARRIPLSDVEVITFPGSQNHVDQRLTEPEQLKLALAECDGNKAQAARLLGMPRSTYYSKLKKYDIS
;
A
#
# COMPACT_ATOMS: atom_id res chain seq x y z
N MET A 1 6.63 -5.97 29.60
CA MET A 1 5.94 -5.07 28.64
C MET A 1 6.17 -5.40 27.16
N LYS A 2 7.28 -5.02 26.48
CA LYS A 2 7.45 -5.30 25.02
C LYS A 2 7.44 -6.79 24.65
N LYS A 3 8.09 -7.66 25.45
CA LYS A 3 8.11 -9.13 25.24
C LYS A 3 6.74 -9.78 25.44
N GLU A 4 5.98 -9.35 26.46
CA GLU A 4 4.63 -9.89 26.73
C GLU A 4 3.63 -9.51 25.64
N ALA A 5 3.68 -8.27 25.14
CA ALA A 5 2.84 -7.83 24.03
C ALA A 5 3.11 -8.61 22.73
N ILE A 6 4.36 -9.01 22.47
CA ILE A 6 4.71 -9.86 21.31
C ILE A 6 4.19 -11.28 21.50
N ARG A 7 4.35 -11.86 22.70
CA ARG A 7 3.86 -13.20 23.03
C ARG A 7 2.34 -13.29 22.92
N GLU A 8 1.62 -12.32 23.46
CA GLU A 8 0.16 -12.27 23.41
C GLU A 8 -0.37 -12.16 21.97
N ARG A 9 0.28 -11.34 21.14
CA ARG A 9 -0.04 -11.25 19.70
C ARG A 9 0.16 -12.59 19.02
N ALA A 10 1.32 -13.24 19.23
CA ALA A 10 1.61 -14.53 18.62
C ALA A 10 0.52 -15.56 18.98
N ILE A 11 0.13 -15.65 20.25
CA ILE A 11 -0.92 -16.56 20.72
C ILE A 11 -2.25 -16.30 20.00
N LEU A 12 -2.71 -15.05 19.92
CA LEU A 12 -3.99 -14.72 19.27
C LEU A 12 -3.99 -15.03 17.78
N PHE A 13 -2.90 -14.75 17.07
CA PHE A 13 -2.77 -15.11 15.65
C PHE A 13 -2.71 -16.63 15.45
N THR A 14 -2.03 -17.37 16.34
CA THR A 14 -2.04 -18.83 16.33
C THR A 14 -3.44 -19.39 16.57
N CYS A 15 -4.21 -18.83 17.51
CA CYS A 15 -5.60 -19.20 17.74
C CYS A 15 -6.48 -18.92 16.50
N GLY A 16 -6.26 -17.79 15.82
CA GLY A 16 -6.93 -17.48 14.56
C GLY A 16 -6.66 -18.52 13.47
N ILE A 17 -5.40 -18.91 13.28
CA ILE A 17 -5.02 -19.96 12.32
C ILE A 17 -5.65 -21.31 12.72
N LEU A 18 -5.58 -21.67 14.00
CA LEU A 18 -6.14 -22.92 14.51
C LEU A 18 -7.65 -22.99 14.30
N SER A 19 -8.37 -21.87 14.46
CA SER A 19 -9.81 -21.80 14.18
C SER A 19 -10.13 -22.09 12.72
N ILE A 20 -9.36 -21.53 11.77
CA ILE A 20 -9.52 -21.80 10.34
C ILE A 20 -9.24 -23.29 10.04
N VAL A 21 -8.16 -23.84 10.61
CA VAL A 21 -7.83 -25.27 10.44
C VAL A 21 -8.95 -26.17 10.96
N TYR A 22 -9.45 -25.89 12.16
CA TYR A 22 -10.59 -26.59 12.74
C TYR A 22 -11.82 -26.54 11.82
N SER A 23 -12.17 -25.35 11.33
CA SER A 23 -13.31 -25.15 10.44
C SER A 23 -13.20 -25.94 9.14
N VAL A 24 -12.00 -26.01 8.54
CA VAL A 24 -11.76 -26.80 7.33
C VAL A 24 -11.84 -28.30 7.64
N ILE A 25 -11.29 -28.76 8.76
CA ILE A 25 -11.40 -30.16 9.20
C ILE A 25 -12.86 -30.54 9.41
N VAL A 26 -13.66 -29.68 10.04
CA VAL A 26 -15.10 -29.92 10.24
C VAL A 26 -15.83 -29.98 8.91
N LEU A 27 -15.58 -29.04 7.99
CA LEU A 27 -16.18 -29.07 6.64
C LEU A 27 -15.82 -30.35 5.89
N GLY A 28 -14.55 -30.78 5.93
CA GLY A 28 -14.11 -32.04 5.32
C GLY A 28 -14.72 -33.27 5.98
N PHE A 29 -14.86 -33.26 7.31
CA PHE A 29 -15.53 -34.32 8.06
C PHE A 29 -17.01 -34.41 7.69
N VAL A 30 -17.69 -33.28 7.56
CA VAL A 30 -19.10 -33.18 7.15
C VAL A 30 -19.28 -33.73 5.74
N THR A 31 -18.52 -33.24 4.75
CA THR A 31 -18.68 -33.67 3.35
C THR A 31 -18.41 -35.16 3.11
N THR A 32 -17.58 -35.78 3.96
CA THR A 32 -17.23 -37.20 3.89
C THR A 32 -18.08 -38.10 4.78
N SER A 33 -18.97 -37.53 5.61
CA SER A 33 -19.79 -38.32 6.53
C SER A 33 -20.96 -39.01 5.80
N PRO A 34 -21.14 -40.33 6.01
CA PRO A 34 -22.30 -41.04 5.48
C PRO A 34 -23.58 -40.65 6.23
N ASP A 35 -24.71 -40.60 5.51
CA ASP A 35 -26.03 -40.30 6.05
C ASP A 35 -27.05 -41.36 5.57
N LEU A 36 -27.86 -41.87 6.50
CA LEU A 36 -28.95 -42.82 6.24
C LEU A 36 -30.29 -42.13 5.96
N ARG A 37 -30.35 -40.80 6.03
CA ARG A 37 -31.60 -40.03 5.89
C ARG A 37 -32.66 -40.37 6.93
N ILE A 38 -32.25 -40.93 8.07
CA ILE A 38 -33.12 -41.13 9.22
C ILE A 38 -32.78 -40.04 10.24
N ARG A 39 -33.81 -39.40 10.79
CA ARG A 39 -33.68 -38.41 11.86
C ARG A 39 -34.48 -38.88 13.07
N ALA A 40 -33.82 -38.90 14.22
CA ALA A 40 -34.36 -39.39 15.49
C ALA A 40 -34.03 -38.38 16.60
N MET A 41 -34.74 -38.43 17.72
CA MET A 41 -34.57 -37.48 18.83
C MET A 41 -34.39 -38.14 20.18
N LEU A 42 -33.59 -37.47 21.03
CA LEU A 42 -33.26 -37.89 22.38
C LEU A 42 -34.46 -37.91 23.35
N ASP A 43 -35.53 -37.17 23.06
CA ASP A 43 -36.70 -37.04 23.96
C ASP A 43 -37.60 -38.29 24.01
N SER A 44 -37.36 -39.28 23.13
CA SER A 44 -38.24 -40.46 22.94
C SER A 44 -38.04 -41.61 23.95
N VAL A 45 -37.60 -41.31 25.19
CA VAL A 45 -37.40 -42.34 26.24
C VAL A 45 -38.72 -42.76 26.91
N GLU A 46 -39.87 -42.21 26.50
CA GLU A 46 -41.15 -42.79 26.90
C GLU A 46 -41.32 -44.15 26.22
N ALA A 47 -41.10 -45.20 27.01
CA ALA A 47 -41.30 -46.59 26.64
C ALA A 47 -42.60 -46.75 25.85
N LEU A 48 -42.51 -47.44 24.72
CA LEU A 48 -43.69 -47.95 24.02
C LEU A 48 -44.62 -48.65 25.03
N PRO A 49 -45.95 -48.45 24.94
CA PRO A 49 -46.88 -49.18 25.80
C PRO A 49 -46.62 -50.68 25.70
N GLN A 50 -46.50 -51.33 26.85
CA GLN A 50 -46.28 -52.79 26.93
C GLN A 50 -47.46 -53.50 26.28
N THR A 51 -47.31 -53.96 25.05
CA THR A 51 -48.21 -54.93 24.45
C THR A 51 -47.54 -56.30 24.53
N ASN A 52 -48.18 -57.22 25.26
CA ASN A 52 -47.79 -58.63 25.37
C ASN A 52 -46.38 -58.92 25.94
N GLY A 53 -45.97 -58.26 27.03
CA GLY A 53 -44.81 -58.67 27.82
C GLY A 53 -43.43 -58.52 27.16
N LEU A 54 -43.34 -57.86 26.00
CA LEU A 54 -42.09 -57.52 25.32
C LEU A 54 -41.85 -56.01 25.43
N SER A 55 -40.83 -55.61 26.18
CA SER A 55 -40.35 -54.22 26.17
C SER A 55 -39.66 -53.94 24.84
N HIS A 56 -40.32 -53.25 23.92
CA HIS A 56 -39.70 -52.84 22.66
C HIS A 56 -38.71 -51.69 22.93
N SER A 57 -37.42 -52.01 23.03
CA SER A 57 -36.33 -51.01 23.09
C SER A 57 -36.02 -50.48 21.69
N GLY A 58 -36.11 -49.17 21.46
CA GLY A 58 -35.83 -48.55 20.17
C GLY A 58 -36.00 -47.04 20.20
N ILE A 59 -35.72 -46.36 19.08
CA ILE A 59 -35.88 -44.91 18.95
C ILE A 59 -36.93 -44.59 17.90
N GLU A 60 -37.83 -43.67 18.21
CA GLU A 60 -38.82 -43.18 17.26
C GLU A 60 -38.18 -42.36 16.13
N ILE A 61 -38.53 -42.71 14.88
CA ILE A 61 -38.15 -41.99 13.67
C ILE A 61 -39.05 -40.76 13.53
N LYS A 62 -38.45 -39.58 13.54
CA LYS A 62 -39.18 -38.30 13.44
C LYS A 62 -39.25 -37.77 12.01
N ALA A 63 -38.26 -38.06 11.17
CA ALA A 63 -38.27 -37.67 9.76
C ALA A 63 -37.38 -38.59 8.90
N THR A 64 -37.81 -38.84 7.66
CA THR A 64 -37.06 -39.62 6.65
C THR A 64 -36.88 -38.87 5.30
N PRO A 65 -36.15 -37.73 5.28
CA PRO A 65 -36.02 -36.90 4.07
C PRO A 65 -35.26 -37.62 2.94
N ASP A 66 -35.92 -37.84 1.79
CA ASP A 66 -35.32 -38.42 0.56
C ASP A 66 -34.61 -39.78 0.78
N ILE A 67 -35.18 -40.63 1.63
CA ILE A 67 -34.65 -41.97 1.87
C ILE A 67 -34.73 -42.82 0.60
N LYS A 68 -33.64 -43.52 0.27
CA LYS A 68 -33.58 -44.46 -0.86
C LYS A 68 -33.49 -45.88 -0.33
N THR A 69 -34.44 -46.72 -0.73
CA THR A 69 -34.49 -48.13 -0.36
C THR A 69 -34.16 -49.03 -1.55
N ALA A 70 -33.63 -50.22 -1.28
CA ALA A 70 -33.53 -51.29 -2.28
C ALA A 70 -34.76 -52.22 -2.20
N GLY A 71 -35.27 -52.66 -3.36
CA GLY A 71 -36.42 -53.57 -3.47
C GLY A 71 -37.79 -52.91 -3.24
N ALA A 72 -38.83 -53.73 -3.15
CA ALA A 72 -40.24 -53.31 -3.04
C ALA A 72 -40.72 -52.99 -1.60
N PHE A 73 -39.81 -52.80 -0.64
CA PHE A 73 -40.16 -52.57 0.77
C PHE A 73 -40.68 -51.15 1.01
N SER A 74 -41.65 -51.01 1.91
CA SER A 74 -42.11 -49.71 2.42
C SER A 74 -40.96 -49.04 3.15
N ALA A 75 -40.59 -47.82 2.75
CA ALA A 75 -39.64 -47.02 3.52
C ALA A 75 -40.19 -46.76 4.95
N PRO A 76 -39.30 -46.66 5.97
CA PRO A 76 -39.71 -46.28 7.31
C PRO A 76 -40.42 -44.92 7.30
N LYS A 77 -41.54 -44.87 8.01
CA LYS A 77 -42.41 -43.69 8.12
C LYS A 77 -42.16 -42.96 9.45
N ASN A 78 -42.61 -41.71 9.51
CA ASN A 78 -42.59 -40.94 10.75
C ASN A 78 -43.46 -41.63 11.81
N GLY A 79 -42.92 -41.86 12.99
CA GLY A 79 -43.57 -42.59 14.09
C GLY A 79 -43.21 -44.08 14.16
N ASP A 80 -42.48 -44.62 13.18
CA ASP A 80 -41.90 -45.97 13.26
C ASP A 80 -40.74 -46.00 14.27
N VAL A 81 -40.51 -47.15 14.91
CA VAL A 81 -39.48 -47.30 15.95
C VAL A 81 -38.31 -48.13 15.45
N LEU A 82 -37.14 -47.51 15.33
CA LEU A 82 -35.90 -48.13 14.87
C LEU A 82 -35.27 -48.98 15.98
N THR A 83 -34.97 -50.25 15.68
CA THR A 83 -34.45 -51.22 16.66
C THR A 83 -33.08 -51.78 16.31
N LYS A 84 -32.72 -51.89 15.02
CA LYS A 84 -31.36 -52.26 14.59
C LYS A 84 -30.92 -51.53 13.32
N ILE A 85 -29.62 -51.25 13.23
CA ILE A 85 -28.91 -50.90 11.99
C ILE A 85 -27.78 -51.91 11.81
N GLY A 86 -27.83 -52.69 10.73
CA GLY A 86 -26.91 -53.80 10.49
C GLY A 86 -27.00 -54.84 11.62
N GLU A 87 -25.85 -55.20 12.19
CA GLU A 87 -25.76 -56.06 13.38
C GLU A 87 -25.92 -55.29 14.72
N TYR A 88 -26.03 -53.96 14.68
CA TYR A 88 -25.99 -53.13 15.89
C TYR A 88 -27.40 -52.88 16.44
N PRO A 89 -27.69 -53.30 17.69
CA PRO A 89 -28.94 -52.96 18.35
C PRO A 89 -28.98 -51.47 18.69
N ILE A 90 -30.16 -50.88 18.54
CA ILE A 90 -30.42 -49.46 18.80
C ILE A 90 -31.46 -49.39 19.89
N ARG A 91 -31.05 -48.95 21.08
CA ARG A 91 -31.93 -48.80 22.24
C ARG A 91 -32.12 -47.35 22.62
N THR A 92 -31.07 -46.54 22.43
CA THR A 92 -31.05 -45.12 22.77
C THR A 92 -30.51 -44.28 21.62
N PHE A 93 -30.85 -43.00 21.61
CA PHE A 93 -30.30 -42.03 20.64
C PHE A 93 -28.76 -42.01 20.60
N LEU A 94 -28.11 -42.33 21.72
CA LEU A 94 -26.65 -42.42 21.80
C LEU A 94 -26.12 -43.56 20.92
N ASP A 95 -26.81 -44.71 20.91
CA ASP A 95 -26.46 -45.87 20.07
C ASP A 95 -26.56 -45.51 18.60
N PHE A 96 -27.67 -44.88 18.22
CA PHE A 96 -27.92 -44.42 16.86
C PHE A 96 -26.84 -43.43 16.36
N SER A 97 -26.51 -42.41 17.16
CA SER A 97 -25.48 -41.43 16.81
C SER A 97 -24.09 -42.07 16.65
N GLN A 98 -23.76 -43.04 17.51
CA GLN A 98 -22.48 -43.73 17.45
C GLN A 98 -22.39 -44.71 16.28
N VAL A 99 -23.45 -45.47 15.99
CA VAL A 99 -23.51 -46.36 14.81
C VAL A 99 -23.33 -45.54 13.54
N LEU A 100 -24.04 -44.41 13.39
CA LEU A 100 -23.86 -43.49 12.26
C LEU A 100 -22.40 -43.04 12.09
N SER A 101 -21.70 -42.72 13.19
CA SER A 101 -20.29 -42.33 13.16
C SER A 101 -19.35 -43.47 12.73
N LYS A 102 -19.72 -44.73 13.02
CA LYS A 102 -18.96 -45.93 12.65
C LYS A 102 -19.17 -46.36 11.21
N LEU A 103 -20.32 -46.04 10.59
CA LEU A 103 -20.63 -46.37 9.19
C LEU A 103 -19.53 -45.91 8.21
N ARG A 104 -18.84 -44.80 8.53
CA ARG A 104 -17.74 -44.29 7.71
C ARG A 104 -16.57 -45.25 7.59
N ASN A 105 -16.26 -45.96 8.67
CA ASN A 105 -15.08 -46.82 8.77
C ASN A 105 -15.43 -48.32 8.66
N MET A 106 -16.70 -48.65 8.36
CA MET A 106 -17.15 -50.03 8.27
C MET A 106 -16.71 -50.65 6.94
N ASP A 107 -16.06 -51.80 7.05
CA ASP A 107 -15.61 -52.59 5.90
C ASP A 107 -16.74 -53.49 5.42
N LEU A 108 -16.72 -53.82 4.13
CA LEU A 108 -17.71 -54.74 3.57
C LEU A 108 -17.48 -56.14 4.14
N PRO A 109 -18.51 -56.78 4.70
CA PRO A 109 -18.41 -58.17 5.12
C PRO A 109 -18.06 -59.08 3.92
N PRO A 110 -17.36 -60.21 4.15
CA PRO A 110 -17.09 -61.17 3.08
C PRO A 110 -18.40 -61.64 2.44
N GLY A 111 -18.50 -61.56 1.10
CA GLY A 111 -19.74 -61.84 0.35
C GLY A 111 -20.67 -60.65 0.16
N GLY A 112 -20.34 -59.46 0.67
CA GLY A 112 -21.16 -58.24 0.55
C GLY A 112 -21.07 -57.49 -0.78
N GLN A 113 -20.44 -58.03 -1.84
CA GLN A 113 -20.42 -57.40 -3.16
C GLN A 113 -21.42 -58.06 -4.11
N LEU A 114 -22.38 -57.29 -4.61
CA LEU A 114 -23.43 -57.76 -5.50
C LEU A 114 -23.29 -57.24 -6.93
N GLN A 115 -23.79 -58.03 -7.89
CA GLN A 115 -23.86 -57.67 -9.31
C GLN A 115 -24.82 -56.47 -9.55
N PRO A 116 -24.67 -55.73 -10.66
CA PRO A 116 -25.54 -54.61 -10.99
C PRO A 116 -27.02 -55.05 -11.09
N LYS A 117 -27.93 -54.29 -10.46
CA LYS A 117 -29.38 -54.57 -10.37
C LYS A 117 -29.78 -55.81 -9.55
N ALA A 118 -28.85 -56.47 -8.85
CA ALA A 118 -29.20 -57.51 -7.90
C ALA A 118 -30.03 -56.92 -6.74
N ASP A 119 -31.13 -57.59 -6.38
CA ASP A 119 -31.89 -57.25 -5.18
C ASP A 119 -31.24 -57.93 -3.96
N PRO A 120 -30.76 -57.17 -2.95
CA PRO A 120 -30.18 -57.73 -1.73
C PRO A 120 -31.19 -58.53 -0.88
N THR A 121 -32.45 -58.59 -1.28
CA THR A 121 -33.50 -59.35 -0.59
C THR A 121 -33.67 -60.77 -1.11
N GLU A 122 -33.17 -61.07 -2.32
CA GLU A 122 -33.28 -62.39 -2.96
C GLU A 122 -32.13 -63.34 -2.58
N HIS A 123 -31.13 -62.85 -1.84
CA HIS A 123 -29.89 -63.56 -1.52
C HIS A 123 -29.64 -63.56 0.00
N ASP A 124 -29.04 -64.62 0.55
CA ASP A 124 -28.56 -64.65 1.94
C ASP A 124 -27.28 -63.81 2.06
N VAL A 125 -27.46 -62.50 2.09
CA VAL A 125 -26.37 -61.50 2.06
C VAL A 125 -26.13 -60.93 3.45
N PRO A 126 -24.86 -60.59 3.77
CA PRO A 126 -24.52 -59.97 5.05
C PRO A 126 -25.24 -58.62 5.21
N SER A 127 -25.42 -58.16 6.44
CA SER A 127 -26.22 -56.97 6.80
C SER A 127 -25.77 -55.63 6.21
N MET A 128 -24.64 -55.59 5.51
CA MET A 128 -24.16 -54.48 4.69
C MET A 128 -23.66 -55.00 3.33
N VAL A 129 -24.13 -54.37 2.25
CA VAL A 129 -23.91 -54.84 0.88
C VAL A 129 -23.59 -53.68 -0.05
N GLU A 130 -22.73 -53.88 -1.04
CA GLU A 130 -22.39 -52.91 -2.09
C GLU A 130 -22.86 -53.45 -3.44
N ILE A 131 -23.81 -52.75 -4.04
CA ILE A 131 -24.32 -53.08 -5.38
C ILE A 131 -23.49 -52.28 -6.38
N GLN A 132 -22.84 -52.95 -7.33
CA GLN A 132 -22.07 -52.29 -8.38
C GLN A 132 -22.92 -51.21 -9.09
N ASN A 133 -22.39 -49.97 -9.16
CA ASN A 133 -23.01 -48.75 -9.69
C ASN A 133 -24.22 -48.16 -8.90
N SER A 134 -24.76 -48.86 -7.91
CA SER A 134 -25.90 -48.38 -7.09
C SER A 134 -25.50 -48.00 -5.66
N GLY A 135 -24.25 -48.21 -5.26
CA GLY A 135 -23.71 -47.78 -3.96
C GLY A 135 -23.95 -48.79 -2.84
N ARG A 136 -23.65 -48.37 -1.60
CA ARG A 136 -23.74 -49.23 -0.40
C ARG A 136 -25.12 -49.16 0.23
N PHE A 137 -25.63 -50.31 0.66
CA PHE A 137 -26.89 -50.47 1.38
C PHE A 137 -26.63 -51.15 2.72
N ILE A 138 -27.39 -50.76 3.73
CA ILE A 138 -27.39 -51.39 5.04
C ILE A 138 -28.80 -51.82 5.43
N LYS A 139 -28.92 -52.99 6.02
CA LYS A 139 -30.20 -53.51 6.51
C LYS A 139 -30.57 -52.79 7.81
N ILE A 140 -31.82 -52.36 7.94
CA ILE A 140 -32.39 -51.84 9.18
C ILE A 140 -33.61 -52.65 9.60
N GLU A 141 -33.84 -52.75 10.91
CA GLU A 141 -35.04 -53.35 11.50
C GLU A 141 -35.80 -52.27 12.29
N TYR A 142 -37.11 -52.20 12.08
CA TYR A 142 -37.96 -51.22 12.75
C TYR A 142 -39.38 -51.77 12.95
N TYR A 143 -40.05 -51.28 13.99
CA TYR A 143 -41.47 -51.51 14.20
C TYR A 143 -42.27 -50.44 13.48
N SER A 144 -43.17 -50.87 12.60
CA SER A 144 -44.08 -49.98 11.90
C SER A 144 -45.44 -49.96 12.57
N ARG A 145 -46.01 -48.76 12.72
CA ARG A 145 -47.36 -48.58 13.27
C ARG A 145 -48.37 -48.75 12.14
N ASP A 146 -49.11 -49.86 12.11
CA ASP A 146 -50.16 -50.05 11.09
C ASP A 146 -51.40 -49.24 11.48
N THR A 147 -51.65 -48.14 10.76
CA THR A 147 -52.78 -47.23 10.99
C THR A 147 -54.09 -47.69 10.33
N SER A 148 -54.19 -48.95 9.88
CA SER A 148 -55.27 -49.42 9.01
C SER A 148 -56.47 -50.09 9.71
N GLU A 149 -56.42 -50.38 11.02
CA GLU A 149 -57.58 -50.95 11.72
C GLU A 149 -57.84 -50.26 13.06
N SER A 150 -59.07 -49.77 13.22
CA SER A 150 -59.53 -49.11 14.44
C SER A 150 -59.46 -50.06 15.64
N SER A 151 -58.82 -49.58 16.71
CA SER A 151 -58.87 -50.03 18.12
C SER A 151 -57.80 -50.99 18.67
N SER A 152 -56.68 -51.24 17.96
CA SER A 152 -55.46 -51.72 18.64
C SER A 152 -54.17 -51.24 17.96
N ASP A 153 -53.29 -50.57 18.71
CA ASP A 153 -51.92 -50.22 18.26
C ASP A 153 -51.11 -51.53 18.15
N THR A 154 -51.22 -52.22 17.02
CA THR A 154 -50.37 -53.39 16.73
C THR A 154 -49.12 -52.93 15.98
N PHE A 155 -47.96 -53.21 16.56
CA PHE A 155 -46.66 -52.92 15.96
C PHE A 155 -46.18 -54.14 15.18
N THR A 156 -45.93 -53.98 13.88
CA THR A 156 -45.39 -55.04 13.02
C THR A 156 -43.90 -54.80 12.77
N MET A 157 -43.07 -55.83 12.98
CA MET A 157 -41.63 -55.73 12.70
C MET A 157 -41.40 -55.82 11.20
N LYS A 158 -40.77 -54.79 10.62
CA LYS A 158 -40.42 -54.69 9.21
C LYS A 158 -38.90 -54.48 9.09
N SER A 159 -38.32 -54.97 8.01
CA SER A 159 -36.92 -54.71 7.66
C SER A 159 -36.84 -54.00 6.31
N ALA A 160 -35.94 -53.04 6.19
CA ALA A 160 -35.68 -52.33 4.93
C ALA A 160 -34.18 -52.19 4.67
N TRP A 161 -33.80 -52.19 3.39
CA TRP A 161 -32.44 -51.93 2.96
C TRP A 161 -32.31 -50.46 2.57
N ILE A 162 -31.52 -49.68 3.31
CA ILE A 162 -31.35 -48.25 3.09
C ILE A 162 -30.00 -47.97 2.46
N GLN A 163 -29.99 -47.13 1.42
CA GLN A 163 -28.77 -46.66 0.79
C GLN A 163 -28.01 -45.72 1.73
N ILE A 164 -26.71 -45.96 1.90
CA ILE A 164 -25.80 -45.02 2.54
C ILE A 164 -25.51 -43.89 1.55
N GLN A 165 -26.03 -42.70 1.84
CA GLN A 165 -25.92 -41.54 0.98
C GLN A 165 -24.89 -40.53 1.51
N SER A 166 -24.44 -39.62 0.64
CA SER A 166 -23.75 -38.41 1.08
C SER A 166 -24.77 -37.32 1.46
N ILE A 167 -24.31 -36.35 2.25
CA ILE A 167 -25.06 -35.13 2.57
C ILE A 167 -25.45 -34.39 1.26
N PRO A 168 -26.62 -33.74 1.19
CA PRO A 168 -27.01 -32.95 0.01
C PRO A 168 -25.97 -31.87 -0.28
N SER A 169 -25.73 -31.61 -1.56
CA SER A 169 -24.85 -30.52 -2.00
C SER A 169 -25.34 -29.14 -1.55
N GLY A 170 -26.65 -28.96 -1.36
CA GLY A 170 -27.25 -27.72 -0.86
C GLY A 170 -26.81 -27.34 0.56
N ASP A 171 -26.82 -28.29 1.49
CA ASP A 171 -26.45 -28.06 2.90
C ASP A 171 -24.96 -27.73 3.04
N VAL A 172 -24.13 -28.40 2.22
CA VAL A 172 -22.70 -28.12 2.12
C VAL A 172 -22.46 -26.74 1.51
N ALA A 173 -23.20 -26.36 0.46
CA ALA A 173 -23.06 -25.05 -0.18
C ALA A 173 -23.39 -23.89 0.77
N ILE A 174 -24.43 -24.04 1.61
CA ILE A 174 -24.78 -23.04 2.63
C ILE A 174 -23.67 -22.93 3.68
N SER A 175 -23.12 -24.06 4.15
CA SER A 175 -21.99 -24.09 5.09
C SER A 175 -20.74 -23.39 4.53
N LEU A 176 -20.47 -23.55 3.24
CA LEU A 176 -19.35 -22.89 2.55
C LEU A 176 -19.56 -21.39 2.37
N LEU A 177 -20.76 -20.99 1.96
CA LEU A 177 -21.12 -19.59 1.88
C LEU A 177 -20.96 -18.92 3.24
N TRP A 178 -21.36 -19.60 4.32
CA TRP A 178 -21.17 -19.11 5.67
C TRP A 178 -19.70 -19.01 6.08
N PHE A 179 -18.91 -20.06 5.86
CA PHE A 179 -17.47 -20.05 6.14
C PHE A 179 -16.77 -18.89 5.42
N SER A 180 -17.12 -18.65 4.15
CA SER A 180 -16.57 -17.53 3.39
C SER A 180 -16.85 -16.18 4.03
N LEU A 181 -18.05 -16.03 4.58
CA LEU A 181 -18.56 -14.82 5.19
C LEU A 181 -17.78 -14.48 6.47
N GLU A 182 -17.66 -15.46 7.37
CA GLU A 182 -16.97 -15.31 8.67
C GLU A 182 -15.46 -15.13 8.48
N LEU A 183 -14.86 -15.73 7.45
CA LEU A 183 -13.43 -15.56 7.16
C LEU A 183 -13.10 -14.09 6.82
N VAL A 184 -13.99 -13.40 6.10
CA VAL A 184 -13.83 -11.96 5.81
C VAL A 184 -13.85 -11.15 7.11
N ILE A 185 -14.77 -11.43 8.03
CA ILE A 185 -14.87 -10.75 9.32
C ILE A 185 -13.61 -11.01 10.16
N LEU A 186 -13.17 -12.27 10.23
CA LEU A 186 -11.97 -12.67 10.95
C LEU A 186 -10.73 -11.96 10.40
N ALA A 187 -10.59 -11.88 9.08
CA ALA A 187 -9.50 -11.18 8.43
C ALA A 187 -9.49 -9.69 8.76
N ILE A 188 -10.66 -9.03 8.71
CA ILE A 188 -10.83 -7.63 9.11
C ILE A 188 -10.47 -7.43 10.60
N GLY A 189 -10.90 -8.34 11.48
CA GLY A 189 -10.59 -8.29 12.90
C GLY A 189 -9.12 -8.50 13.22
N ALA A 190 -8.49 -9.52 12.61
CA ALA A 190 -7.05 -9.80 12.72
C ALA A 190 -6.24 -8.58 12.30
N PHE A 191 -6.69 -7.98 11.19
CA PHE A 191 -6.06 -6.81 10.62
C PHE A 191 -6.19 -5.57 11.52
N ALA A 192 -7.39 -5.29 12.03
CA ALA A 192 -7.63 -4.19 12.96
C ALA A 192 -6.78 -4.34 14.24
N TYR A 193 -6.66 -5.57 14.77
CA TYR A 193 -5.83 -5.87 15.92
C TYR A 193 -4.33 -5.72 15.62
N TRP A 194 -3.86 -6.12 14.43
CA TRP A 194 -2.46 -5.92 14.03
C TRP A 194 -2.07 -4.45 14.05
N MET A 195 -2.91 -3.59 13.46
CA MET A 195 -2.66 -2.16 13.39
C MET A 195 -2.81 -1.45 14.73
N ARG A 196 -3.84 -1.80 15.51
CA ARG A 196 -4.17 -1.16 16.78
C ARG A 196 -4.05 -2.15 17.94
N SER A 197 -2.93 -2.84 17.99
CA SER A 197 -2.66 -3.87 19.01
C SER A 197 -2.74 -3.38 20.48
N PHE A 198 -2.64 -2.07 20.72
CA PHE A 198 -2.82 -1.47 22.04
C PHE A 198 -4.30 -1.17 22.37
N ASP A 199 -5.18 -1.16 21.36
CA ASP A 199 -6.62 -0.96 21.53
C ASP A 199 -7.29 -2.27 21.94
N ARG A 200 -7.69 -2.33 23.21
CA ARG A 200 -8.38 -3.47 23.82
C ARG A 200 -9.64 -3.87 23.05
N THR A 201 -10.31 -2.93 22.39
CA THR A 201 -11.51 -3.18 21.59
C THR A 201 -11.22 -4.04 20.38
N THR A 202 -10.16 -3.72 19.63
CA THR A 202 -9.78 -4.49 18.43
C THR A 202 -9.35 -5.91 18.78
N ARG A 203 -8.72 -6.08 19.94
CA ARG A 203 -8.40 -7.39 20.50
C ARG A 203 -9.65 -8.21 20.79
N ILE A 204 -10.64 -7.64 21.48
CA ILE A 204 -11.90 -8.33 21.80
C ILE A 204 -12.67 -8.66 20.53
N PHE A 205 -12.69 -7.74 19.56
CA PHE A 205 -13.32 -7.97 18.25
C PHE A 205 -12.67 -9.14 17.50
N PHE A 206 -11.33 -9.24 17.51
CA PHE A 206 -10.64 -10.36 16.89
C PHE A 206 -10.96 -11.69 17.60
N ILE A 207 -10.96 -11.71 18.93
CA ILE A 207 -11.35 -12.89 19.72
C ILE A 207 -12.79 -13.32 19.41
N MET A 208 -13.71 -12.35 19.30
CA MET A 208 -15.10 -12.59 18.91
C MET A 208 -15.16 -13.28 17.54
N GLY A 209 -14.42 -12.78 16.54
CA GLY A 209 -14.36 -13.40 15.21
C GLY A 209 -13.79 -14.83 15.21
N ILE A 210 -12.80 -15.11 16.04
CA ILE A 210 -12.24 -16.48 16.19
C ILE A 210 -13.33 -17.44 16.70
N ILE A 211 -14.07 -16.99 17.71
CA ILE A 211 -15.05 -17.82 18.40
C ILE A 211 -16.34 -17.97 17.58
N THR A 212 -16.77 -16.94 16.86
CA THR A 212 -17.91 -17.05 15.92
C THR A 212 -17.61 -18.07 14.82
N LEU A 213 -16.41 -18.03 14.23
CA LEU A 213 -16.02 -18.96 13.18
C LEU A 213 -16.12 -20.43 13.64
N VAL A 214 -15.58 -20.75 14.83
CA VAL A 214 -15.59 -22.12 15.39
C VAL A 214 -17.01 -22.58 15.70
N ALA A 215 -17.81 -21.73 16.36
CA ALA A 215 -19.14 -22.13 16.80
C ALA A 215 -20.10 -22.34 15.63
N PHE A 216 -20.13 -21.44 14.64
CA PHE A 216 -21.16 -21.51 13.60
C PHE A 216 -20.95 -22.67 12.63
N ILE A 217 -19.69 -22.99 12.30
CA ILE A 217 -19.38 -24.10 11.39
C ILE A 217 -19.68 -25.45 12.04
N GLY A 218 -19.44 -25.55 13.35
CA GLY A 218 -19.90 -26.70 14.12
C GLY A 218 -21.43 -26.72 14.27
N GLY A 219 -22.07 -25.55 14.40
CA GLY A 219 -23.50 -25.41 14.67
C GLY A 219 -24.40 -25.82 13.53
N TYR A 220 -24.06 -25.50 12.27
CA TYR A 220 -24.91 -25.89 11.13
C TYR A 220 -24.94 -27.40 10.90
N ASN A 221 -23.85 -28.12 11.22
CA ASN A 221 -23.71 -29.56 11.01
C ASN A 221 -23.54 -30.33 12.33
N TRP A 222 -24.15 -29.82 13.41
CA TRP A 222 -23.88 -30.28 14.77
C TRP A 222 -24.14 -31.77 14.99
N TRP A 223 -25.16 -32.34 14.32
CA TRP A 223 -25.53 -33.75 14.46
C TRP A 223 -24.46 -34.70 13.91
N ILE A 224 -23.63 -34.25 12.97
CA ILE A 224 -22.54 -35.02 12.38
C ILE A 224 -21.31 -34.99 13.29
N ILE A 225 -20.97 -33.80 13.81
CA ILE A 225 -19.80 -33.64 14.69
C ILE A 225 -20.05 -34.16 16.11
N ALA A 226 -21.32 -34.29 16.53
CA ALA A 226 -21.69 -34.81 17.85
C ALA A 226 -21.08 -36.21 18.12
N GLY A 227 -20.90 -37.02 17.07
CA GLY A 227 -20.27 -38.34 17.15
C GLY A 227 -18.74 -38.32 17.37
N SER A 228 -18.08 -37.17 17.30
CA SER A 228 -16.63 -37.02 17.51
C SER A 228 -16.34 -36.06 18.66
N LEU A 229 -15.87 -36.56 19.80
CA LEU A 229 -15.55 -35.72 20.97
C LEU A 229 -14.50 -34.66 20.62
N ILE A 230 -13.49 -35.01 19.82
CA ILE A 230 -12.40 -34.11 19.42
C ILE A 230 -12.93 -32.92 18.61
N LEU A 231 -13.90 -33.14 17.74
CA LEU A 231 -14.51 -32.07 16.93
C LEU A 231 -15.61 -31.33 17.70
N ASN A 232 -16.32 -32.02 18.59
CA ASN A 232 -17.41 -31.43 19.35
C ASN A 232 -16.91 -30.49 20.46
N THR A 233 -15.76 -30.78 21.09
CA THR A 233 -15.24 -29.97 22.21
C THR A 233 -14.98 -28.50 21.83
N PRO A 234 -14.24 -28.17 20.74
CA PRO A 234 -14.05 -26.78 20.34
C PRO A 234 -15.37 -26.08 19.98
N PHE A 235 -16.30 -26.79 19.35
CA PHE A 235 -17.64 -26.27 19.04
C PHE A 235 -18.40 -25.89 20.31
N VAL A 236 -18.51 -26.78 21.29
CA VAL A 236 -19.24 -26.52 22.55
C VAL A 236 -18.64 -25.33 23.29
N ILE A 237 -17.32 -25.27 23.41
CA ILE A 237 -16.61 -24.15 24.06
C ILE A 237 -16.96 -22.83 23.36
N ALA A 238 -16.89 -22.80 22.03
CA ALA A 238 -17.16 -21.60 21.26
C ALA A 238 -18.65 -21.19 21.32
N ALA A 239 -19.57 -22.13 21.13
CA ALA A 239 -21.01 -21.88 21.15
C ALA A 239 -21.48 -21.33 22.49
N VAL A 240 -20.96 -21.86 23.60
CA VAL A 240 -21.26 -21.36 24.94
C VAL A 240 -20.59 -20.00 25.17
N LEU A 241 -19.38 -19.74 24.69
CA LEU A 241 -18.71 -18.45 24.94
C LEU A 241 -19.22 -17.27 24.10
N ILE A 242 -19.88 -17.49 22.95
CA ILE A 242 -20.33 -16.42 22.06
C ILE A 242 -21.13 -15.32 22.79
N PRO A 243 -22.24 -15.61 23.51
CA PRO A 243 -23.07 -14.57 24.10
C PRO A 243 -22.33 -13.70 25.13
N ALA A 244 -21.36 -14.29 25.84
CA ALA A 244 -20.56 -13.58 26.84
C ALA A 244 -19.54 -12.65 26.19
N ILE A 245 -18.94 -13.07 25.09
CA ILE A 245 -17.92 -12.28 24.37
C ILE A 245 -18.55 -11.15 23.58
N THR A 246 -19.71 -11.39 22.95
CA THR A 246 -20.48 -10.33 22.30
C THR A 246 -20.92 -9.29 23.33
N LEU A 247 -21.38 -9.71 24.52
CA LEU A 247 -21.66 -8.80 25.63
C LEU A 247 -20.43 -8.01 26.05
N HIS A 248 -19.29 -8.67 26.29
CA HIS A 248 -18.03 -8.01 26.64
C HIS A 248 -17.60 -6.97 25.60
N PHE A 249 -17.78 -7.26 24.31
CA PHE A 249 -17.48 -6.30 23.24
C PHE A 249 -18.35 -5.05 23.35
N PHE A 250 -19.68 -5.19 23.43
CA PHE A 250 -20.61 -4.06 23.42
C PHE A 250 -20.69 -3.28 24.74
N ILE A 251 -20.30 -3.86 25.88
CA ILE A 251 -20.12 -3.09 27.12
C ILE A 251 -18.80 -2.31 27.14
N SER A 252 -17.85 -2.67 26.28
CA SER A 252 -16.53 -2.01 26.16
C SER A 252 -16.49 -0.99 25.03
N TYR A 253 -17.23 -1.23 23.94
CA TYR A 253 -17.26 -0.40 22.73
C TYR A 253 -18.64 0.24 22.53
N PRO A 254 -18.72 1.54 22.18
CA PRO A 254 -17.62 2.45 21.83
C PRO A 254 -17.04 3.20 23.01
N ARG A 255 -17.73 3.20 24.15
CA ARG A 255 -17.22 3.63 25.45
C ARG A 255 -17.63 2.61 26.49
N ALA A 256 -16.73 2.33 27.43
CA ALA A 256 -17.02 1.48 28.56
C ALA A 256 -18.22 2.04 29.35
N ILE A 257 -19.20 1.18 29.64
CA ILE A 257 -20.33 1.52 30.51
C ILE A 257 -19.76 1.87 31.91
N PRO A 258 -20.34 2.84 32.66
CA PRO A 258 -19.83 3.26 33.96
C PRO A 258 -19.55 2.11 34.94
N LEU A 259 -20.40 1.07 34.93
CA LEU A 259 -20.25 -0.12 35.77
C LEU A 259 -18.95 -0.89 35.49
N LEU A 260 -18.54 -0.97 34.21
CA LEU A 260 -17.28 -1.61 33.80
C LEU A 260 -16.06 -0.76 34.21
N VAL A 261 -16.20 0.56 34.22
CA VAL A 261 -15.13 1.47 34.68
C VAL A 261 -14.96 1.38 36.19
N GLN A 262 -16.05 1.26 36.94
CA GLN A 262 -16.05 1.18 38.40
C GLN A 262 -15.58 -0.19 38.91
N TYR A 263 -15.96 -1.28 38.23
CA TYR A 263 -15.62 -2.66 38.63
C TYR A 263 -15.11 -3.51 37.45
N PRO A 264 -13.92 -3.21 36.88
CA PRO A 264 -13.45 -3.80 35.64
C PRO A 264 -13.22 -5.31 35.71
N VAL A 265 -12.77 -5.84 36.84
CA VAL A 265 -12.50 -7.27 37.01
C VAL A 265 -13.72 -8.02 37.53
N GLY A 266 -14.48 -7.42 38.45
CA GLY A 266 -15.66 -8.04 39.05
C GLY A 266 -16.76 -8.31 38.02
N LEU A 267 -17.08 -7.32 37.19
CA LEU A 267 -18.11 -7.46 36.15
C LEU A 267 -17.73 -8.53 35.12
N LEU A 268 -16.46 -8.55 34.68
CA LEU A 268 -16.00 -9.55 33.72
C LEU A 268 -15.97 -10.96 34.31
N ARG A 269 -15.56 -11.13 35.58
CA ARG A 269 -15.66 -12.44 36.25
C ARG A 269 -17.10 -12.94 36.29
N ALA A 270 -18.07 -12.07 36.57
CA ALA A 270 -19.48 -12.44 36.55
C ALA A 270 -19.93 -12.90 35.13
N VAL A 271 -19.60 -12.12 34.09
CA VAL A 271 -20.00 -12.42 32.70
C VAL A 271 -19.41 -13.75 32.18
N TYR A 272 -18.17 -14.10 32.55
CA TYR A 272 -17.52 -15.32 32.05
C TYR A 272 -17.69 -16.56 32.95
N SER A 273 -18.00 -16.39 34.23
CA SER A 273 -18.12 -17.52 35.17
C SER A 273 -19.23 -18.51 34.80
N ILE A 274 -20.40 -18.01 34.41
CA ILE A 274 -21.56 -18.84 34.04
C ILE A 274 -21.26 -19.67 32.77
N PRO A 275 -20.84 -19.07 31.64
CA PRO A 275 -20.44 -19.83 30.45
C PRO A 275 -19.37 -20.89 30.71
N VAL A 276 -18.34 -20.57 31.50
CA VAL A 276 -17.25 -21.52 31.81
C VAL A 276 -17.76 -22.70 32.63
N ALA A 277 -18.56 -22.45 33.67
CA ALA A 277 -19.16 -23.49 34.49
C ALA A 277 -20.08 -24.41 33.65
N THR A 278 -20.93 -23.82 32.80
CA THR A 278 -21.79 -24.58 31.89
C THR A 278 -20.98 -25.41 30.90
N THR A 279 -19.90 -24.86 30.34
CA THR A 279 -19.03 -25.58 29.40
C THR A 279 -18.39 -26.79 30.06
N LEU A 280 -17.86 -26.64 31.28
CA LEU A 280 -17.26 -27.74 32.04
C LEU A 280 -18.31 -28.82 32.35
N LEU A 281 -19.53 -28.43 32.72
CA LEU A 281 -20.63 -29.36 32.98
C LEU A 281 -21.02 -30.14 31.71
N ILE A 282 -21.21 -29.45 30.58
CA ILE A 282 -21.55 -30.08 29.30
C ILE A 282 -20.45 -31.07 28.87
N LEU A 283 -19.18 -30.66 28.93
CA LEU A 283 -18.04 -31.51 28.55
C LEU A 283 -17.88 -32.71 29.50
N ALA A 284 -18.11 -32.54 30.80
CA ALA A 284 -18.09 -33.64 31.76
C ALA A 284 -19.19 -34.66 31.46
N CYS A 285 -20.42 -34.20 31.20
CA CYS A 285 -21.53 -35.08 30.81
C CYS A 285 -21.25 -35.80 29.48
N LEU A 286 -20.77 -35.08 28.45
CA LEU A 286 -20.45 -35.70 27.15
C LEU A 286 -19.32 -36.73 27.26
N THR A 287 -18.30 -36.47 28.08
CA THR A 287 -17.20 -37.40 28.31
C THR A 287 -17.69 -38.63 29.09
N TYR A 288 -18.51 -38.43 30.13
CA TYR A 288 -19.12 -39.50 30.90
C TYR A 288 -20.00 -40.41 30.03
N LEU A 289 -20.87 -39.82 29.20
CA LEU A 289 -21.74 -40.57 28.29
C LEU A 289 -20.94 -41.39 27.27
N ARG A 290 -19.76 -40.90 26.84
CA ARG A 290 -18.92 -41.61 25.90
C ARG A 290 -18.10 -42.73 26.53
N VAL A 291 -17.59 -42.55 27.75
CA VAL A 291 -16.84 -43.60 28.45
C VAL A 291 -17.76 -44.77 28.83
N ASN A 292 -19.02 -44.48 29.17
CA ASN A 292 -20.01 -45.48 29.60
C ASN A 292 -20.90 -46.00 28.46
N SER A 293 -20.68 -45.58 27.22
CA SER A 293 -21.34 -46.19 26.06
C SER A 293 -20.56 -47.44 25.64
N HIS A 294 -21.14 -48.63 25.85
CA HIS A 294 -20.51 -49.94 25.63
C HIS A 294 -20.29 -50.33 24.14
N ILE A 295 -20.20 -49.37 23.22
CA ILE A 295 -20.18 -49.64 21.78
C ILE A 295 -18.73 -49.84 21.29
N GLY A 296 -18.29 -51.09 21.35
CA GLY A 296 -16.96 -51.57 20.95
C GLY A 296 -16.72 -53.06 21.24
N GLU A 297 -17.57 -53.64 22.09
CA GLU A 297 -17.62 -55.08 22.41
C GLU A 297 -18.49 -55.83 21.37
N ASP A 298 -18.33 -57.16 21.29
CA ASP A 298 -19.03 -58.02 20.32
C ASP A 298 -20.55 -57.81 20.45
N PRO A 299 -21.33 -57.55 19.37
CA PRO A 299 -22.77 -57.31 19.45
C PRO A 299 -23.57 -58.39 20.21
N ARG A 300 -23.00 -59.60 20.29
CA ARG A 300 -23.55 -60.76 21.00
C ARG A 300 -23.40 -60.65 22.53
N ASP A 301 -22.34 -59.99 23.02
CA ASP A 301 -22.07 -59.79 24.44
C ASP A 301 -22.93 -58.66 25.03
N LEU A 302 -23.41 -57.76 24.16
CA LEU A 302 -24.26 -56.61 24.50
C LEU A 302 -25.76 -56.96 24.58
N ALA A 303 -26.14 -58.18 24.20
CA ALA A 303 -27.50 -58.69 24.23
C ALA A 303 -27.95 -59.07 25.66
N GLY A 304 -28.04 -58.07 26.55
CA GLY A 304 -28.57 -58.27 27.92
C GLY A 304 -28.21 -57.18 28.93
N LEU A 305 -27.27 -56.29 28.62
CA LEU A 305 -26.86 -55.21 29.54
C LEU A 305 -27.81 -54.02 29.46
N GLU A 306 -28.54 -53.73 30.55
CA GLU A 306 -29.30 -52.48 30.70
C GLU A 306 -28.36 -51.31 30.98
N TYR A 307 -28.63 -50.15 30.37
CA TYR A 307 -27.89 -48.93 30.66
C TYR A 307 -28.02 -48.56 32.14
N SER A 308 -26.90 -48.23 32.79
CA SER A 308 -26.94 -47.80 34.19
C SER A 308 -27.85 -46.56 34.34
N PRO A 309 -28.62 -46.44 35.45
CA PRO A 309 -29.50 -45.30 35.68
C PRO A 309 -28.75 -43.95 35.68
N LEU A 310 -27.44 -43.99 35.94
CA LEU A 310 -26.55 -42.85 35.89
C LEU A 310 -26.37 -42.27 34.46
N VAL A 311 -26.46 -43.10 33.41
CA VAL A 311 -26.40 -42.63 32.01
C VAL A 311 -27.62 -41.76 31.68
N PHE A 312 -28.82 -42.21 32.08
CA PHE A 312 -30.05 -41.43 31.91
C PHE A 312 -30.04 -40.13 32.72
N GLN A 313 -29.51 -40.17 33.94
CA GLN A 313 -29.29 -38.96 34.74
C GLN A 313 -28.29 -38.00 34.08
N ALA A 314 -27.19 -38.50 33.51
CA ALA A 314 -26.24 -37.64 32.81
C ALA A 314 -26.85 -36.97 31.56
N ILE A 315 -27.71 -37.68 30.83
CA ILE A 315 -28.47 -37.11 29.70
C ILE A 315 -29.45 -36.02 30.17
N SER A 316 -30.17 -36.26 31.27
CA SER A 316 -31.12 -35.28 31.80
C SER A 316 -30.43 -34.03 32.33
N VAL A 317 -29.30 -34.18 33.02
CA VAL A 317 -28.44 -33.07 33.47
C VAL A 317 -27.87 -32.29 32.28
N LEU A 318 -27.39 -32.97 31.24
CA LEU A 318 -26.91 -32.34 30.01
C LEU A 318 -28.01 -31.49 29.35
N ARG A 319 -29.21 -32.06 29.22
CA ARG A 319 -30.37 -31.37 28.65
C ARG A 319 -30.75 -30.13 29.47
N TRP A 320 -30.84 -30.28 30.78
CA TRP A 320 -31.14 -29.16 31.68
C TRP A 320 -30.09 -28.05 31.59
N ALA A 321 -28.80 -28.42 31.55
CA ALA A 321 -27.71 -27.46 31.42
C ALA A 321 -27.79 -26.66 30.10
N VAL A 322 -28.12 -27.31 28.99
CA VAL A 322 -28.28 -26.65 27.68
C VAL A 322 -29.46 -25.68 27.70
N TYR A 323 -30.64 -26.10 28.17
CA TYR A 323 -31.82 -25.22 28.24
C TYR A 323 -31.63 -24.05 29.21
N ALA A 324 -31.06 -24.30 30.39
CA ALA A 324 -30.70 -23.25 31.33
C ALA A 324 -29.73 -22.25 30.70
N TYR A 325 -28.77 -22.72 29.88
CA TYR A 325 -27.87 -21.81 29.19
C TYR A 325 -28.51 -21.02 28.07
N ILE A 326 -29.45 -21.59 27.31
CA ILE A 326 -30.20 -20.88 26.27
C ILE A 326 -30.93 -19.66 26.87
N THR A 327 -31.53 -19.80 28.05
CA THR A 327 -32.17 -18.66 28.74
C THR A 327 -31.16 -17.60 29.17
N VAL A 328 -30.00 -18.01 29.72
CA VAL A 328 -28.89 -17.09 30.05
C VAL A 328 -28.37 -16.36 28.81
N ALA A 329 -28.20 -17.07 27.70
CA ALA A 329 -27.77 -16.49 26.42
C ALA A 329 -28.78 -15.46 25.90
N GLY A 330 -30.08 -15.72 26.06
CA GLY A 330 -31.14 -14.75 25.76
C GLY A 330 -31.05 -13.49 26.63
N LEU A 331 -30.77 -13.63 27.92
CA LEU A 331 -30.53 -12.48 28.82
C LEU A 331 -29.28 -11.68 28.42
N TYR A 332 -28.20 -12.35 28.02
CA TYR A 332 -26.99 -11.67 27.51
C TYR A 332 -27.27 -10.93 26.22
N TYR A 333 -28.10 -11.49 25.33
CA TYR A 333 -28.52 -10.82 24.11
C TYR A 333 -29.35 -9.55 24.41
N LEU A 334 -30.30 -9.61 25.34
CA LEU A 334 -31.04 -8.42 25.79
C LEU A 334 -30.12 -7.37 26.42
N ALA A 335 -29.14 -7.80 27.22
CA ALA A 335 -28.14 -6.90 27.78
C ALA A 335 -27.25 -6.25 26.71
N THR A 336 -26.89 -6.97 25.64
CA THR A 336 -26.17 -6.38 24.49
C THR A 336 -26.99 -5.31 23.78
N LEU A 337 -28.29 -5.54 23.56
CA LEU A 337 -29.17 -4.54 22.97
C LEU A 337 -29.29 -3.31 23.88
N ALA A 338 -29.47 -3.50 25.19
CA ALA A 338 -29.52 -2.41 26.14
C ALA A 338 -28.23 -1.57 26.15
N ALA A 339 -27.06 -2.23 26.09
CA ALA A 339 -25.76 -1.57 25.98
C ALA A 339 -25.64 -0.74 24.68
N LEU A 340 -26.10 -1.29 23.55
CA LEU A 340 -26.10 -0.61 22.25
C LEU A 340 -26.99 0.63 22.26
N PHE A 341 -28.22 0.53 22.78
CA PHE A 341 -29.14 1.65 22.90
C PHE A 341 -28.61 2.73 23.86
N TYR A 342 -28.06 2.31 25.01
CA TYR A 342 -27.42 3.24 25.93
C TYR A 342 -26.27 4.01 25.27
N GLY A 343 -25.40 3.31 24.53
CA GLY A 343 -24.33 3.93 23.75
C GLY A 343 -24.86 4.90 22.69
N PHE A 344 -25.92 4.52 21.97
CA PHE A 344 -26.56 5.39 20.97
C PHE A 344 -27.12 6.68 21.57
N PHE A 345 -27.81 6.63 22.71
CA PHE A 345 -28.39 7.81 23.35
C PHE A 345 -27.35 8.71 24.01
N LYS A 346 -26.25 8.15 24.52
CA LYS A 346 -25.20 8.89 25.23
C LYS A 346 -24.10 9.45 24.30
N SER A 347 -23.96 8.90 23.09
CA SER A 347 -22.93 9.33 22.15
C SER A 347 -23.19 10.75 21.62
N GLN A 348 -22.31 11.69 21.98
CA GLN A 348 -22.32 13.06 21.46
C GLN A 348 -21.66 13.18 20.07
N ASN A 349 -20.83 12.21 19.69
CA ASN A 349 -20.18 12.21 18.38
C ASN A 349 -21.16 11.71 17.29
N PRO A 350 -21.44 12.50 16.23
CA PRO A 350 -22.41 12.14 15.20
C PRO A 350 -22.03 10.87 14.42
N TYR A 351 -20.74 10.56 14.30
CA TYR A 351 -20.26 9.37 13.60
C TYR A 351 -20.43 8.10 14.41
N GLU A 352 -20.01 8.14 15.69
CA GLU A 352 -20.18 7.06 16.65
C GLU A 352 -21.67 6.76 16.86
N ARG A 353 -22.50 7.80 16.94
CA ARG A 353 -23.96 7.67 17.05
C ARG A 353 -24.58 7.04 15.81
N ASN A 354 -24.17 7.44 14.60
CA ASN A 354 -24.66 6.83 13.36
C ASN A 354 -24.19 5.38 13.21
N GLN A 355 -22.98 5.05 13.64
CA GLN A 355 -22.49 3.68 13.62
C GLN A 355 -23.30 2.80 14.59
N LEU A 356 -23.49 3.25 15.83
CA LEU A 356 -24.33 2.55 16.81
C LEU A 356 -25.77 2.43 16.35
N LYS A 357 -26.30 3.42 15.62
CA LYS A 357 -27.64 3.33 15.01
C LYS A 357 -27.79 2.12 14.10
N TRP A 358 -26.84 1.90 13.19
CA TRP A 358 -26.89 0.78 12.25
C TRP A 358 -26.71 -0.57 12.95
N ILE A 359 -25.82 -0.64 13.94
CA ILE A 359 -25.59 -1.85 14.72
C ILE A 359 -26.81 -2.18 15.60
N ALA A 360 -27.40 -1.18 16.26
CA ALA A 360 -28.62 -1.35 17.05
C ALA A 360 -29.81 -1.74 16.16
N LEU A 361 -29.94 -1.15 14.96
CA LEU A 361 -30.97 -1.53 14.00
C LEU A 361 -30.80 -2.99 13.55
N ALA A 362 -29.57 -3.42 13.25
CA ALA A 362 -29.30 -4.82 12.91
C ALA A 362 -29.61 -5.76 14.06
N GLY A 363 -29.26 -5.39 15.30
CA GLY A 363 -29.64 -6.13 16.50
C GLY A 363 -31.16 -6.23 16.69
N LEU A 364 -31.90 -5.17 16.38
CA LEU A 364 -33.35 -5.19 16.45
C LEU A 364 -33.94 -6.11 15.37
N ILE A 365 -33.44 -6.02 14.13
CA ILE A 365 -33.83 -6.89 13.02
C ILE A 365 -33.52 -8.36 13.34
N SER A 366 -32.35 -8.67 13.89
CA SER A 366 -31.94 -10.03 14.24
C SER A 366 -32.73 -10.62 15.41
N THR A 367 -33.46 -9.81 16.17
CA THR A 367 -34.32 -10.30 17.25
C THR A 367 -35.47 -11.17 16.72
N ILE A 368 -35.94 -10.92 15.50
CA ILE A 368 -36.99 -11.72 14.85
C ILE A 368 -36.51 -13.17 14.57
N PRO A 369 -35.41 -13.39 13.81
CA PRO A 369 -34.92 -14.74 13.58
C PRO A 369 -34.39 -15.44 14.85
N VAL A 370 -33.78 -14.70 15.79
CA VAL A 370 -33.34 -15.26 17.08
C VAL A 370 -34.55 -15.69 17.92
N GLY A 371 -35.59 -14.85 17.98
CA GLY A 371 -36.83 -15.16 18.68
C GLY A 371 -37.55 -16.37 18.07
N TYR A 372 -37.58 -16.48 16.74
CA TYR A 372 -38.12 -17.65 16.05
C TYR A 372 -37.29 -18.92 16.35
N SER A 373 -35.97 -18.82 16.41
CA SER A 373 -35.09 -19.94 16.78
C SER A 373 -35.33 -20.40 18.23
N LEU A 374 -35.54 -19.46 19.15
CA LEU A 374 -35.92 -19.75 20.54
C LEU A 374 -37.32 -20.36 20.65
N TYR A 375 -38.27 -19.86 19.87
CA TYR A 375 -39.62 -20.44 19.79
C TYR A 375 -39.57 -21.89 19.33
N LEU A 376 -38.80 -22.19 18.27
CA LEU A 376 -38.56 -23.56 17.83
C LEU A 376 -37.91 -24.40 18.94
N ALA A 377 -36.88 -23.87 19.62
CA ALA A 377 -36.18 -24.60 20.68
C ALA A 377 -37.10 -25.00 21.85
N GLU A 378 -38.07 -24.16 22.21
CA GLU A 378 -38.94 -24.37 23.37
C GLU A 378 -40.25 -25.10 23.01
N PHE A 379 -40.92 -24.70 21.92
CA PHE A 379 -42.28 -25.13 21.58
C PHE A 379 -42.33 -26.16 20.44
N ASP A 380 -41.36 -26.18 19.52
CA ASP A 380 -41.31 -27.14 18.41
C ASP A 380 -39.91 -27.78 18.30
N ARG A 381 -39.59 -28.56 19.34
CA ARG A 381 -38.31 -29.27 19.48
C ARG A 381 -38.01 -30.14 18.27
N THR A 382 -39.05 -30.66 17.61
CA THR A 382 -38.91 -31.53 16.45
C THR A 382 -38.36 -30.77 15.25
N GLN A 383 -38.95 -29.62 14.91
CA GLN A 383 -38.41 -28.78 13.83
C GLN A 383 -37.05 -28.18 14.19
N PHE A 384 -36.83 -27.85 15.46
CA PHE A 384 -35.54 -27.32 15.92
C PHE A 384 -34.39 -28.31 15.71
N ALA A 385 -34.53 -29.55 16.20
CA ALA A 385 -33.46 -30.55 16.07
C ALA A 385 -33.28 -31.10 14.64
N LEU A 386 -34.27 -30.92 13.75
CA LEU A 386 -34.13 -31.19 12.32
C LEU A 386 -33.41 -30.09 11.53
N GLY A 387 -32.98 -29.01 12.20
CA GLY A 387 -32.24 -27.91 11.56
C GLY A 387 -33.12 -26.75 11.09
N GLY A 388 -34.39 -26.68 11.49
CA GLY A 388 -35.30 -25.58 11.15
C GLY A 388 -34.81 -24.19 11.62
N ALA A 389 -33.93 -24.16 12.63
CA ALA A 389 -33.28 -22.94 13.10
C ALA A 389 -32.09 -22.47 12.23
N GLY A 390 -31.64 -23.27 11.25
CA GLY A 390 -30.45 -22.98 10.44
C GLY A 390 -30.56 -21.69 9.62
N ILE A 391 -31.64 -21.52 8.84
CA ILE A 391 -31.87 -20.32 8.02
C ILE A 391 -32.15 -19.06 8.87
N PRO A 392 -32.98 -19.11 9.93
CA PRO A 392 -33.14 -18.00 10.85
C PRO A 392 -31.81 -17.54 11.47
N MET A 393 -31.01 -18.46 12.02
CA MET A 393 -29.69 -18.13 12.55
C MET A 393 -28.77 -17.56 11.45
N PHE A 394 -28.90 -18.05 10.22
CA PHE A 394 -28.20 -17.52 9.06
C PHE A 394 -28.51 -16.02 8.87
N LEU A 395 -29.79 -15.67 8.81
CA LEU A 395 -30.27 -14.30 8.63
C LEU A 395 -29.85 -13.37 9.78
N ALA A 396 -29.84 -13.89 11.02
CA ALA A 396 -29.39 -13.15 12.19
C ALA A 396 -27.91 -12.73 12.05
N SER A 397 -26.99 -13.65 11.70
CA SER A 397 -25.58 -13.27 11.54
C SER A 397 -25.35 -12.38 10.34
N VAL A 398 -26.02 -12.61 9.19
CA VAL A 398 -25.89 -11.73 8.01
C VAL A 398 -26.28 -10.30 8.36
N SER A 399 -27.30 -10.11 9.19
CA SER A 399 -27.72 -8.78 9.66
C SER A 399 -26.63 -8.11 10.50
N PHE A 400 -26.04 -8.82 11.45
CA PHE A 400 -24.92 -8.32 12.24
C PHE A 400 -23.69 -8.04 11.37
N MET A 401 -23.36 -8.93 10.44
CA MET A 401 -22.25 -8.73 9.52
C MET A 401 -22.48 -7.48 8.66
N ALA A 402 -23.66 -7.31 8.06
CA ALA A 402 -23.96 -6.13 7.26
C ALA A 402 -23.78 -4.85 8.09
N ALA A 403 -24.21 -4.86 9.35
CA ALA A 403 -23.97 -3.77 10.29
C ALA A 403 -22.48 -3.55 10.60
N PHE A 404 -21.70 -4.61 10.83
CA PHE A 404 -20.25 -4.50 11.07
C PHE A 404 -19.53 -3.99 9.83
N VAL A 405 -19.83 -4.52 8.64
CA VAL A 405 -19.25 -4.09 7.36
C VAL A 405 -19.58 -2.63 7.09
N VAL A 406 -20.84 -2.21 7.26
CA VAL A 406 -21.24 -0.81 7.11
C VAL A 406 -20.58 0.08 8.17
N GLY A 407 -20.47 -0.38 9.41
CA GLY A 407 -19.78 0.34 10.49
C GLY A 407 -18.28 0.52 10.22
N ILE A 408 -17.62 -0.52 9.72
CA ILE A 408 -16.17 -0.56 9.43
C ILE A 408 -15.85 0.24 8.16
N ILE A 409 -16.63 0.09 7.08
CA ILE A 409 -16.41 0.78 5.80
C ILE A 409 -16.74 2.27 5.90
N ARG A 410 -17.76 2.65 6.67
CA ARG A 410 -18.29 4.02 6.69
C ARG A 410 -17.67 4.89 7.79
N TYR A 411 -17.25 4.34 8.95
CA TYR A 411 -16.91 5.16 10.14
C TYR A 411 -15.76 4.65 11.06
N ARG A 412 -14.53 4.48 10.53
CA ARG A 412 -13.26 4.51 11.32
C ARG A 412 -12.84 3.30 12.19
N LEU A 413 -13.39 2.10 12.02
CA LEU A 413 -12.78 0.91 12.66
C LEU A 413 -11.53 0.37 11.94
N MET A 414 -11.30 0.75 10.68
CA MET A 414 -9.99 0.67 10.03
C MET A 414 -9.56 2.08 9.65
N LEU A 415 -8.37 2.49 10.09
CA LEU A 415 -7.64 3.58 9.44
C LEU A 415 -7.28 3.08 8.04
N ILE A 416 -8.24 3.11 7.12
CA ILE A 416 -7.99 2.78 5.71
C ILE A 416 -6.89 3.69 5.14
N ASP A 417 -6.66 4.85 5.72
CA ASP A 417 -5.58 5.75 5.28
C ASP A 417 -4.18 5.28 5.77
N GLN A 418 -4.05 4.68 6.96
CA GLN A 418 -2.79 4.03 7.41
C GLN A 418 -2.51 2.69 6.71
N ILE A 419 -3.53 2.04 6.16
CA ILE A 419 -3.47 0.75 5.45
C ILE A 419 -2.76 0.88 4.11
N ILE A 420 -2.91 2.03 3.47
CA ILE A 420 -2.52 2.20 2.06
C ILE A 420 -1.07 2.74 1.96
N SER A 421 -0.48 3.24 3.06
CA SER A 421 0.88 3.81 3.05
C SER A 421 2.02 2.80 3.11
N ARG A 422 1.78 1.51 3.40
CA ARG A 422 2.83 0.47 3.36
C ARG A 422 2.41 -0.74 2.56
N GLY A 423 3.10 -0.98 1.45
CA GLY A 423 3.02 -2.22 0.67
C GLY A 423 3.20 -3.52 1.47
N MET A 424 3.68 -3.46 2.72
CA MET A 424 3.69 -4.59 3.65
C MET A 424 2.31 -5.22 3.88
N LEU A 425 1.23 -4.43 3.93
CA LEU A 425 -0.12 -4.97 4.12
C LEU A 425 -0.55 -5.85 2.97
N PHE A 426 -0.22 -5.43 1.75
CA PHE A 426 -0.38 -6.23 0.54
C PHE A 426 0.44 -7.52 0.62
N TYR A 427 1.71 -7.45 1.05
CA TYR A 427 2.55 -8.64 1.23
C TYR A 427 2.00 -9.60 2.29
N PHE A 428 1.56 -9.12 3.45
CA PHE A 428 1.05 -9.98 4.52
C PHE A 428 -0.32 -10.59 4.19
N VAL A 429 -1.23 -9.82 3.61
CA VAL A 429 -2.54 -10.35 3.18
C VAL A 429 -2.36 -11.32 2.01
N SER A 430 -1.51 -11.00 1.04
CA SER A 430 -1.21 -11.90 -0.08
C SER A 430 -0.46 -13.16 0.36
N ALA A 431 0.50 -13.06 1.29
CA ALA A 431 1.22 -14.20 1.85
C ALA A 431 0.28 -15.07 2.71
N GLY A 432 -0.58 -14.47 3.53
CA GLY A 432 -1.61 -15.19 4.29
C GLY A 432 -2.58 -15.96 3.40
N ILE A 433 -3.07 -15.33 2.32
CA ILE A 433 -3.91 -15.98 1.31
C ILE A 433 -3.15 -17.09 0.57
N SER A 434 -1.85 -16.92 0.31
CA SER A 434 -1.02 -17.93 -0.39
C SER A 434 -0.69 -19.13 0.51
N ILE A 435 -0.43 -18.91 1.80
CA ILE A 435 -0.26 -19.99 2.79
C ILE A 435 -1.58 -20.74 2.95
N LEU A 436 -2.70 -20.01 3.04
CA LEU A 436 -4.04 -20.60 3.12
C LEU A 436 -4.34 -21.46 1.88
N TYR A 437 -4.00 -20.96 0.69
CA TYR A 437 -4.09 -21.68 -0.58
C TYR A 437 -3.25 -22.97 -0.57
N ALA A 438 -2.01 -22.91 -0.10
CA ALA A 438 -1.14 -24.08 0.03
C ALA A 438 -1.69 -25.10 1.03
N THR A 439 -2.24 -24.66 2.17
CA THR A 439 -2.88 -25.57 3.13
C THR A 439 -4.16 -26.20 2.60
N VAL A 440 -5.02 -25.47 1.88
CA VAL A 440 -6.25 -26.03 1.31
C VAL A 440 -5.94 -27.08 0.25
N ILE A 441 -4.94 -26.83 -0.61
CA ILE A 441 -4.50 -27.81 -1.63
C ILE A 441 -3.81 -29.02 -0.99
N SER A 442 -2.91 -28.78 -0.03
CA SER A 442 -2.21 -29.85 0.69
C SER A 442 -3.19 -30.75 1.45
N LEU A 443 -4.16 -30.15 2.17
CA LEU A 443 -5.19 -30.90 2.88
C LEU A 443 -6.14 -31.63 1.92
N GLY A 444 -6.41 -31.04 0.76
CA GLY A 444 -7.12 -31.68 -0.34
C GLY A 444 -6.46 -32.95 -0.86
N SER A 445 -5.14 -32.88 -1.06
CA SER A 445 -4.31 -34.03 -1.43
C SER A 445 -4.23 -35.06 -0.30
N LEU A 446 -4.18 -34.63 0.96
CA LEU A 446 -4.15 -35.49 2.15
C LEU A 446 -5.50 -36.21 2.38
N LEU A 447 -6.62 -35.53 2.13
CA LEU A 447 -7.95 -36.13 2.17
C LEU A 447 -8.14 -37.12 1.00
N GLY A 448 -7.64 -36.80 -0.19
CA GLY A 448 -7.64 -37.71 -1.34
C GLY A 448 -6.81 -38.98 -1.14
N THR A 449 -5.73 -38.91 -0.34
CA THR A 449 -4.88 -40.07 -0.01
C THR A 449 -5.41 -40.90 1.16
N GLN A 450 -6.13 -40.29 2.11
CA GLN A 450 -6.87 -41.01 3.17
C GLN A 450 -8.13 -41.72 2.64
N LEU A 451 -8.70 -41.22 1.54
CA LEU A 451 -9.75 -41.88 0.75
C LEU A 451 -9.15 -43.02 -0.11
N ASN A 452 -8.61 -44.05 0.54
CA ASN A 452 -8.09 -45.26 -0.11
C ASN A 452 -9.22 -46.18 -0.65
N ARG A 453 -10.41 -45.61 -0.91
CA ARG A 453 -11.60 -46.24 -1.47
C ARG A 453 -12.19 -45.25 -2.46
N ALA A 454 -12.42 -45.69 -3.69
CA ALA A 454 -12.92 -44.83 -4.78
C ALA A 454 -14.11 -43.98 -4.27
N PRO A 455 -13.94 -42.65 -4.09
CA PRO A 455 -15.04 -41.80 -3.67
C PRO A 455 -16.14 -41.93 -4.72
N SER A 456 -17.40 -42.04 -4.29
CA SER A 456 -18.52 -42.00 -5.24
C SER A 456 -18.40 -40.73 -6.09
N THR A 457 -18.81 -40.76 -7.36
CA THR A 457 -18.64 -39.63 -8.29
C THR A 457 -19.14 -38.31 -7.69
N ASN A 458 -20.18 -38.38 -6.86
CA ASN A 458 -20.76 -37.24 -6.15
C ASN A 458 -19.84 -36.67 -5.04
N GLN A 459 -19.05 -37.50 -4.35
CA GLN A 459 -18.08 -37.06 -3.34
C GLN A 459 -16.85 -36.40 -3.96
N ALA A 460 -16.35 -36.94 -5.07
CA ALA A 460 -15.26 -36.30 -5.81
C ALA A 460 -15.71 -34.95 -6.37
N VAL A 461 -16.93 -34.88 -6.90
CA VAL A 461 -17.53 -33.64 -7.42
C VAL A 461 -17.79 -32.61 -6.31
N SER A 462 -18.29 -33.02 -5.14
CA SER A 462 -18.55 -32.10 -4.03
C SER A 462 -17.26 -31.51 -3.47
N VAL A 463 -16.22 -32.34 -3.24
CA VAL A 463 -14.89 -31.87 -2.80
C VAL A 463 -14.25 -30.96 -3.83
N PHE A 464 -14.37 -31.29 -5.13
CA PHE A 464 -13.89 -30.44 -6.21
C PHE A 464 -14.61 -29.09 -6.28
N LEU A 465 -15.94 -29.07 -6.16
CA LEU A 465 -16.74 -27.84 -6.10
C LEU A 465 -16.40 -26.98 -4.87
N VAL A 466 -16.21 -27.62 -3.72
CA VAL A 466 -15.77 -26.95 -2.47
C VAL A 466 -14.43 -26.25 -2.69
N MET A 467 -13.44 -26.95 -3.25
CA MET A 467 -12.13 -26.38 -3.55
C MET A 467 -12.22 -25.27 -4.59
N LEU A 468 -12.98 -25.48 -5.66
CA LEU A 468 -13.11 -24.51 -6.75
C LEU A 468 -13.78 -23.22 -6.25
N PHE A 469 -14.83 -23.34 -5.43
CA PHE A 469 -15.48 -22.18 -4.81
C PHE A 469 -14.54 -21.44 -3.84
N ALA A 470 -13.84 -22.18 -2.97
CA ALA A 470 -12.87 -21.58 -2.06
C ALA A 470 -11.76 -20.84 -2.82
N ILE A 471 -11.23 -21.45 -3.89
CA ILE A 471 -10.21 -20.85 -4.75
C ILE A 471 -10.76 -19.61 -5.48
N SER A 472 -11.94 -19.70 -6.10
CA SER A 472 -12.56 -18.57 -6.81
C SER A 472 -12.85 -17.39 -5.90
N LEU A 473 -13.34 -17.64 -4.69
CA LEU A 473 -13.61 -16.59 -3.70
C LEU A 473 -12.29 -15.92 -3.23
N LEU A 474 -11.25 -16.71 -2.97
CA LEU A 474 -9.94 -16.18 -2.58
C LEU A 474 -9.32 -15.33 -3.71
N LEU A 475 -9.44 -15.77 -4.96
CA LEU A 475 -8.99 -15.00 -6.12
C LEU A 475 -9.81 -13.72 -6.32
N TRP A 476 -11.13 -13.79 -6.17
CA TRP A 476 -12.02 -12.63 -6.28
C TRP A 476 -11.76 -11.58 -5.20
N SER A 477 -11.57 -12.02 -3.95
CA SER A 477 -11.24 -11.14 -2.82
C SER A 477 -9.89 -10.45 -3.02
N ARG A 478 -8.85 -11.18 -3.47
CA ARG A 478 -7.54 -10.62 -3.83
C ARG A 478 -7.68 -9.48 -4.85
N ASP A 479 -8.36 -9.75 -5.95
CA ASP A 479 -8.46 -8.82 -7.07
C ASP A 479 -9.33 -7.59 -6.75
N ARG A 480 -10.38 -7.74 -5.94
CA ARG A 480 -11.18 -6.60 -5.47
C ARG A 480 -10.43 -5.71 -4.48
N ILE A 481 -9.67 -6.29 -3.56
CA ILE A 481 -8.82 -5.54 -2.63
C ILE A 481 -7.78 -4.74 -3.41
N GLN A 482 -7.14 -5.34 -4.42
CA GLN A 482 -6.16 -4.68 -5.29
C GLN A 482 -6.77 -3.46 -6.00
N ARG A 483 -7.92 -3.61 -6.65
CA ARG A 483 -8.61 -2.50 -7.35
C ARG A 483 -9.05 -1.36 -6.44
N LEU A 484 -9.35 -1.63 -5.17
CA LEU A 484 -9.75 -0.62 -4.18
C LEU A 484 -8.55 0.15 -3.62
N ILE A 485 -7.43 -0.52 -3.36
CA ILE A 485 -6.18 0.09 -2.88
C ILE A 485 -5.62 1.05 -3.93
N ASP A 486 -5.54 0.61 -5.19
CA ASP A 486 -4.98 1.40 -6.30
C ASP A 486 -5.74 2.72 -6.52
N ARG A 487 -7.07 2.71 -6.36
CA ARG A 487 -7.91 3.90 -6.56
C ARG A 487 -7.80 4.94 -5.43
N ARG A 488 -7.54 4.52 -4.18
CA ARG A 488 -7.42 5.44 -3.03
C ARG A 488 -6.01 5.99 -2.86
N PHE A 489 -4.97 5.17 -3.03
CA PHE A 489 -3.57 5.61 -2.91
C PHE A 489 -3.23 6.76 -3.87
N PHE A 490 -3.80 6.73 -5.08
CA PHE A 490 -3.56 7.73 -6.11
C PHE A 490 -4.12 9.11 -5.76
N ARG A 491 -5.23 9.20 -4.99
CA ARG A 491 -5.83 10.50 -4.60
C ARG A 491 -5.06 11.19 -3.49
N GLN A 492 -4.64 10.46 -2.45
CA GLN A 492 -4.00 11.05 -1.26
C GLN A 492 -2.53 11.40 -1.50
N LYS A 493 -1.77 10.54 -2.18
CA LYS A 493 -0.37 10.83 -2.53
C LYS A 493 -0.27 12.06 -3.45
N TYR A 494 -1.22 12.22 -4.37
CA TYR A 494 -1.25 13.37 -5.28
C TYR A 494 -1.54 14.70 -4.57
N GLN A 495 -2.41 14.71 -3.55
CA GLN A 495 -2.70 15.94 -2.79
C GLN A 495 -1.53 16.37 -1.90
N LEU A 496 -0.87 15.44 -1.21
CA LEU A 496 0.32 15.72 -0.41
C LEU A 496 1.48 16.21 -1.27
N ASP A 497 1.76 15.53 -2.39
CA ASP A 497 2.82 15.91 -3.31
C ASP A 497 2.55 17.27 -3.97
N LYS A 498 1.28 17.59 -4.27
CA LYS A 498 0.86 18.90 -4.76
C LYS A 498 0.99 20.00 -3.70
N ALA A 499 0.66 19.71 -2.43
CA ALA A 499 0.81 20.65 -1.32
C ALA A 499 2.30 20.95 -1.03
N LEU A 500 3.14 19.91 -0.94
CA LEU A 500 4.59 20.06 -0.76
C LEU A 500 5.23 20.81 -1.92
N LYS A 501 4.88 20.50 -3.18
CA LYS A 501 5.35 21.25 -4.36
C LYS A 501 4.93 22.71 -4.34
N ARG A 502 3.70 23.02 -3.89
CA ARG A 502 3.23 24.41 -3.76
C ARG A 502 3.98 25.17 -2.67
N MET A 503 4.27 24.52 -1.54
CA MET A 503 5.04 25.13 -0.45
C MET A 503 6.51 25.34 -0.85
N ASN A 504 7.18 24.36 -1.45
CA ASN A 504 8.55 24.53 -1.96
C ASN A 504 8.65 25.67 -2.99
N ARG A 505 7.65 25.84 -3.85
CA ARG A 505 7.57 26.99 -4.77
C ARG A 505 7.34 28.33 -4.07
N ALA A 506 6.69 28.33 -2.90
CA ALA A 506 6.47 29.54 -2.11
C ALA A 506 7.73 29.93 -1.33
N VAL A 507 8.46 28.96 -0.78
CA VAL A 507 9.76 29.20 -0.12
C VAL A 507 10.80 29.71 -1.12
N GLY A 508 10.78 29.21 -2.36
CA GLY A 508 11.69 29.69 -3.42
C GLY A 508 11.40 31.10 -3.97
N ARG A 509 10.25 31.70 -3.64
CA ARG A 509 9.91 33.08 -4.03
C ARG A 509 9.94 33.94 -2.78
N LEU A 510 10.98 34.76 -2.60
CA LEU A 510 11.17 35.73 -1.49
C LEU A 510 9.85 36.43 -1.10
N GLY A 511 9.11 35.84 -0.17
CA GLY A 511 7.78 36.27 0.24
C GLY A 511 7.79 36.80 1.65
N ASP A 512 6.93 37.79 1.92
CA ASP A 512 6.68 38.32 3.26
C ASP A 512 6.30 37.19 4.24
N GLN A 513 6.71 37.32 5.51
CA GLN A 513 6.48 36.35 6.59
C GLN A 513 4.99 35.94 6.67
N ARG A 514 4.11 36.91 6.45
CA ARG A 514 2.65 36.72 6.42
C ARG A 514 2.17 35.87 5.24
N SER A 515 2.80 35.98 4.08
CA SER A 515 2.45 35.20 2.88
C SER A 515 2.78 33.72 3.01
N ILE A 516 3.86 33.39 3.72
CA ILE A 516 4.24 32.00 4.01
C ILE A 516 3.23 31.41 5.01
N ALA A 517 2.91 32.16 6.05
CA ALA A 517 1.93 31.76 7.07
C ALA A 517 0.52 31.54 6.49
N ASP A 518 0.04 32.44 5.62
CA ASP A 518 -1.26 32.29 4.94
C ASP A 518 -1.32 31.03 4.07
N ARG A 519 -0.22 30.67 3.42
CA ARG A 519 -0.16 29.45 2.59
C ARG A 519 -0.12 28.19 3.43
N MET A 520 0.55 28.21 4.57
CA MET A 520 0.48 27.12 5.55
C MET A 520 -0.96 26.91 6.00
N LEU A 521 -1.64 27.99 6.41
CA LEU A 521 -3.03 27.93 6.85
C LEU A 521 -3.99 27.50 5.74
N THR A 522 -3.79 27.96 4.51
CA THR A 522 -4.57 27.51 3.34
C THR A 522 -4.38 26.02 3.10
N SER A 523 -3.15 25.51 3.24
CA SER A 523 -2.86 24.07 3.11
C SER A 523 -3.49 23.26 4.24
N CYS A 524 -3.47 23.77 5.48
CA CYS A 524 -4.21 23.19 6.60
C CYS A 524 -5.71 23.18 6.35
N ARG A 525 -6.28 24.23 5.73
CA ARG A 525 -7.69 24.28 5.35
C ARG A 525 -8.04 23.26 4.27
N GLU A 526 -7.22 23.15 3.22
CA GLU A 526 -7.45 22.21 2.10
C GLU A 526 -7.28 20.74 2.53
N VAL A 527 -6.22 20.44 3.27
CA VAL A 527 -5.81 19.07 3.62
C VAL A 527 -6.48 18.58 4.91
N LEU A 528 -6.47 19.40 5.97
CA LEU A 528 -7.02 19.01 7.28
C LEU A 528 -8.51 19.38 7.43
N GLN A 529 -9.06 20.13 6.47
CA GLN A 529 -10.47 20.54 6.42
C GLN A 529 -10.95 21.21 7.71
N VAL A 530 -10.11 22.05 8.30
CA VAL A 530 -10.40 22.79 9.53
C VAL A 530 -11.22 24.04 9.23
N LYS A 531 -12.18 24.38 10.11
CA LYS A 531 -13.07 25.53 9.93
C LYS A 531 -12.42 26.86 10.33
N SER A 532 -11.50 26.83 11.28
CA SER A 532 -10.73 27.98 11.74
C SER A 532 -9.30 27.55 12.03
N ALA A 533 -8.34 28.47 11.82
CA ALA A 533 -6.95 28.26 12.17
C ALA A 533 -6.21 29.60 12.32
N ALA A 534 -5.19 29.63 13.18
CA ALA A 534 -4.38 30.80 13.51
C ALA A 534 -2.90 30.43 13.67
N ILE A 535 -1.99 31.35 13.36
CA ILE A 535 -0.55 31.22 13.65
C ILE A 535 -0.13 32.35 14.58
N TYR A 536 0.46 31.97 15.71
CA TYR A 536 1.03 32.87 16.72
C TYR A 536 2.55 32.70 16.77
N LEU A 537 3.29 33.80 16.85
CA LEU A 537 4.74 33.78 16.95
C LEU A 537 5.22 34.40 18.26
N LEU A 538 6.30 33.86 18.80
CA LEU A 538 6.92 34.40 20.01
C LEU A 538 7.65 35.71 19.68
N ASN A 539 7.33 36.77 20.42
CA ASN A 539 8.02 38.06 20.30
C ASN A 539 9.52 37.89 20.70
N PRO A 540 10.49 38.58 20.06
CA PRO A 540 11.90 38.57 20.45
C PRO A 540 12.21 38.71 21.96
N ASP A 541 11.41 39.47 22.71
CA ASP A 541 11.59 39.61 24.16
C ASP A 541 11.05 38.41 24.98
N ARG A 542 10.49 37.40 24.31
CA ARG A 542 9.85 36.18 24.86
C ARG A 542 8.74 36.42 25.89
N THR A 543 8.12 37.61 25.89
CA THR A 543 7.10 38.03 26.86
C THR A 543 5.66 37.76 26.41
N GLN A 544 5.41 37.66 25.09
CA GLN A 544 4.07 37.48 24.52
C GLN A 544 4.11 36.77 23.16
N PHE A 545 2.98 36.18 22.79
CA PHE A 545 2.71 35.61 21.47
C PHE A 545 1.84 36.55 20.66
N ASP A 546 2.33 36.97 19.50
CA ASP A 546 1.62 37.89 18.61
C ASP A 546 0.97 37.13 17.44
N LEU A 547 -0.28 37.46 17.13
CA LEU A 547 -1.01 36.85 16.02
C LEU A 547 -0.44 37.33 14.68
N LEU A 548 0.09 36.40 13.87
CA LEU A 548 0.61 36.72 12.55
C LEU A 548 -0.51 36.72 11.49
N THR A 549 -1.34 35.66 11.47
CA THR A 549 -2.47 35.53 10.54
C THR A 549 -3.45 34.44 10.97
N GLY A 550 -4.68 34.52 10.48
CA GLY A 550 -5.56 33.36 10.42
C GLY A 550 -6.96 33.63 9.88
N PHE A 551 -7.78 32.57 9.84
CA PHE A 551 -9.09 32.58 9.17
C PHE A 551 -10.21 32.08 10.09
N HIS A 552 -11.39 32.72 9.99
CA HIS A 552 -12.56 32.49 10.86
C HIS A 552 -12.21 32.58 12.36
N ILE A 553 -11.57 33.68 12.75
CA ILE A 553 -11.15 34.00 14.11
C ILE A 553 -11.97 35.19 14.62
N GLU A 554 -13.22 34.97 15.01
CA GLU A 554 -14.10 36.08 15.41
C GLU A 554 -13.84 36.56 16.85
N ASN A 555 -13.21 35.75 17.71
CA ASN A 555 -13.05 36.03 19.14
C ASN A 555 -11.64 35.72 19.72
N ALA A 556 -10.62 35.41 18.91
CA ALA A 556 -9.30 35.12 19.47
C ALA A 556 -8.48 36.42 19.69
N PRO A 557 -7.73 36.53 20.80
CA PRO A 557 -6.95 37.71 21.12
C PRO A 557 -5.80 37.94 20.12
N SER A 558 -5.47 39.21 19.89
CA SER A 558 -4.37 39.66 19.02
C SER A 558 -2.99 39.38 19.60
N SER A 559 -2.87 39.33 20.94
CA SER A 559 -1.68 38.90 21.64
C SER A 559 -2.04 38.05 22.87
N VAL A 560 -1.17 37.08 23.20
CA VAL A 560 -1.32 36.22 24.38
C VAL A 560 -0.09 36.35 25.27
N PRO A 561 -0.23 36.67 26.56
CA PRO A 561 0.91 36.78 27.46
C PRO A 561 1.60 35.41 27.66
N CYS A 562 2.93 35.39 27.56
CA CYS A 562 3.72 34.18 27.74
C CYS A 562 4.22 34.11 29.19
N LYS A 563 3.61 33.23 30.01
CA LYS A 563 4.10 32.92 31.36
C LYS A 563 5.19 31.85 31.28
N ALA A 564 6.19 31.88 32.17
CA ALA A 564 7.29 30.91 32.19
C ALA A 564 6.81 29.45 32.24
N GLU A 565 5.79 29.15 33.05
CA GLU A 565 5.17 27.82 33.15
C GLU A 565 4.49 27.35 31.84
N LEU A 566 3.99 28.29 31.02
CA LEU A 566 3.38 27.96 29.73
C LEU A 566 4.45 27.68 28.68
N LEU A 567 5.55 28.44 28.70
CA LEU A 567 6.68 28.24 27.78
C LEU A 567 7.34 26.87 27.99
N GLU A 568 7.57 26.47 29.25
CA GLU A 568 8.17 25.16 29.59
C GLU A 568 7.31 23.98 29.11
N VAL A 569 5.98 24.11 29.22
CA VAL A 569 5.05 23.09 28.70
C VAL A 569 5.10 23.05 27.17
N LEU A 570 5.10 24.20 26.50
CA LEU A 570 5.15 24.26 25.03
C LEU A 570 6.48 23.78 24.46
N GLU A 571 7.60 23.99 25.15
CA GLU A 571 8.91 23.47 24.74
C GLU A 571 9.04 21.94 24.97
N GLY A 572 8.20 21.35 25.83
CA GLY A 572 8.28 19.93 26.20
C GLY A 572 7.49 18.95 25.31
N GLU A 573 6.40 19.38 24.65
CA GLU A 573 5.61 18.53 23.75
C GLU A 573 5.32 19.23 22.41
N LEU A 574 5.41 18.47 21.31
CA LEU A 574 5.28 18.98 19.94
C LEU A 574 3.85 19.45 19.57
N ALA A 575 2.83 18.98 20.27
CA ALA A 575 1.43 19.31 20.00
C ALA A 575 0.49 18.98 21.16
N PHE A 576 -0.56 19.78 21.31
CA PHE A 576 -1.57 19.64 22.36
C PHE A 576 -2.95 19.53 21.75
N GLN A 577 -3.74 18.56 22.23
CA GLN A 577 -5.15 18.42 21.84
C GLN A 577 -6.07 18.68 23.03
N ARG A 578 -7.18 19.39 22.80
CA ARG A 578 -8.17 19.69 23.82
C ARG A 578 -8.83 18.41 24.33
N VAL A 579 -8.86 18.24 25.67
CA VAL A 579 -9.51 17.11 26.34
C VAL A 579 -10.86 17.56 26.90
N ALA A 580 -11.92 16.76 26.71
CA ALA A 580 -13.25 17.06 27.22
C ALA A 580 -13.26 17.08 28.76
N THR A 581 -13.72 18.21 29.32
CA THR A 581 -13.62 18.61 30.72
C THR A 581 -14.49 17.79 31.67
N GLY A 582 -14.12 16.54 31.93
CA GLY A 582 -14.79 15.70 32.95
C GLY A 582 -13.84 14.98 33.90
N LEU A 583 -12.51 15.08 33.71
CA LEU A 583 -11.54 14.19 34.38
C LEU A 583 -10.38 14.88 35.12
N LEU A 584 -10.24 16.20 35.08
CA LEU A 584 -9.07 16.87 35.70
C LEU A 584 -9.51 18.07 36.56
N LYS A 585 -9.18 18.01 37.85
CA LYS A 585 -9.39 19.09 38.84
C LYS A 585 -8.49 20.31 38.60
N GLU A 586 -7.41 20.16 37.84
CA GLU A 586 -6.51 21.23 37.43
C GLU A 586 -6.24 21.12 35.92
N ALA A 587 -6.57 22.16 35.15
CA ALA A 587 -6.30 22.19 33.72
C ALA A 587 -4.84 22.61 33.49
N SER A 588 -4.06 21.81 32.75
CA SER A 588 -2.67 22.17 32.41
C SER A 588 -2.62 23.52 31.67
N PRO A 589 -1.49 24.27 31.76
CA PRO A 589 -1.34 25.58 31.10
C PRO A 589 -1.71 25.56 29.60
N ALA A 590 -1.33 24.51 28.87
CA ALA A 590 -1.70 24.32 27.46
C ALA A 590 -3.21 24.09 27.23
N GLN A 591 -3.91 23.40 28.14
CA GLN A 591 -5.37 23.24 28.08
C GLN A 591 -6.11 24.55 28.38
N GLN A 592 -5.53 25.40 29.24
CA GLN A 592 -6.05 26.75 29.49
C GLN A 592 -5.87 27.64 28.25
N LEU A 593 -4.71 27.55 27.58
CA LEU A 593 -4.44 28.25 26.31
C LEU A 593 -5.41 27.84 25.19
N LEU A 594 -5.65 26.53 25.00
CA LEU A 594 -6.64 26.02 24.03
C LEU A 594 -8.06 26.55 24.30
N ARG A 595 -8.45 26.66 25.57
CA ARG A 595 -9.76 27.22 25.95
C ARG A 595 -9.84 28.71 25.71
N LEU A 596 -8.79 29.45 26.04
CA LEU A 596 -8.71 30.90 25.87
C LEU A 596 -8.76 31.30 24.40
N LEU A 597 -8.10 30.53 23.53
CA LEU A 597 -8.10 30.78 22.09
C LEU A 597 -9.34 30.21 21.36
N GLY A 598 -10.12 29.33 22.00
CA GLY A 598 -11.27 28.66 21.38
C GLY A 598 -10.92 27.62 20.32
N PHE A 599 -9.69 27.08 20.33
CA PHE A 599 -9.22 26.06 19.39
C PHE A 599 -9.18 24.66 20.03
N ASP A 600 -9.16 23.63 19.20
CA ASP A 600 -9.19 22.23 19.65
C ASP A 600 -7.80 21.57 19.62
N PHE A 601 -6.85 22.20 18.94
CA PHE A 601 -5.51 21.65 18.73
C PHE A 601 -4.46 22.75 18.57
N ILE A 602 -3.29 22.54 19.15
CA ILE A 602 -2.10 23.39 18.99
C ILE A 602 -0.96 22.53 18.50
N TYR A 603 -0.24 23.01 17.49
CA TYR A 603 0.98 22.41 16.95
C TYR A 603 2.14 23.39 17.10
N ASN A 604 3.26 22.95 17.66
CA ASN A 604 4.40 23.81 17.93
C ASN A 604 5.33 23.91 16.73
N LEU A 605 5.73 25.14 16.40
CA LEU A 605 6.71 25.44 15.36
C LEU A 605 8.08 25.52 16.04
N GLU A 606 8.89 24.49 15.82
CA GLU A 606 10.26 24.41 16.32
C GLU A 606 11.26 24.56 15.17
N LEU A 607 12.43 25.15 15.45
CA LEU A 607 13.58 25.21 14.56
C LEU A 607 14.85 24.90 15.35
N ASP A 608 15.61 23.88 14.97
CA ASP A 608 16.89 23.51 15.62
C ASP A 608 16.82 23.38 17.15
N GLY A 609 15.65 23.00 17.69
CA GLY A 609 15.41 22.86 19.12
C GLY A 609 14.93 24.13 19.84
N GLU A 610 14.80 25.26 19.13
CA GLU A 610 14.19 26.49 19.65
C GLU A 610 12.73 26.63 19.21
N PHE A 611 11.87 26.98 20.17
CA PHE A 611 10.44 27.22 19.94
C PHE A 611 10.20 28.61 19.32
N ALA A 612 9.67 28.65 18.10
CA ALA A 612 9.41 29.88 17.36
C ALA A 612 7.98 30.40 17.54
N GLY A 613 7.02 29.52 17.84
CA GLY A 613 5.61 29.85 17.96
C GLY A 613 4.72 28.63 17.77
N PHE A 614 3.43 28.83 17.55
CA PHE A 614 2.49 27.72 17.40
C PHE A 614 1.37 28.00 16.40
N VAL A 615 0.84 26.91 15.84
CA VAL A 615 -0.33 26.90 14.97
C VAL A 615 -1.51 26.34 15.75
N ALA A 616 -2.55 27.15 15.92
CA ALA A 616 -3.79 26.75 16.56
C ALA A 616 -4.84 26.38 15.51
N LEU A 617 -5.47 25.21 15.65
CA LEU A 617 -6.43 24.67 14.70
C LEU A 617 -7.77 24.39 15.40
N GLY A 618 -8.84 24.81 14.73
CA GLY A 618 -10.21 24.64 15.21
C GLY A 618 -10.86 23.39 14.66
N HIS A 619 -12.07 23.12 15.12
CA HIS A 619 -12.80 21.91 14.80
C HIS A 619 -12.80 21.58 13.30
N ARG A 620 -12.58 20.29 12.98
CA ARG A 620 -12.67 19.80 11.60
C ARG A 620 -14.08 19.85 11.09
N SER A 621 -14.27 20.18 9.81
CA SER A 621 -15.57 20.07 9.13
C SER A 621 -16.09 18.63 9.15
N THR A 622 -15.18 17.66 9.16
CA THR A 622 -15.44 16.23 9.27
C THR A 622 -15.70 15.75 10.70
N GLY A 623 -15.65 16.61 11.72
CA GLY A 623 -15.94 16.25 13.12
C GLY A 623 -15.07 15.15 13.74
N SER A 624 -13.85 15.00 13.24
CA SER A 624 -12.89 14.02 13.73
C SER A 624 -11.77 14.66 14.55
N ALA A 625 -11.24 13.92 15.53
CA ALA A 625 -9.98 14.26 16.20
C ALA A 625 -8.79 14.24 15.20
N TYR A 626 -7.78 15.07 15.47
CA TYR A 626 -6.50 15.06 14.76
C TYR A 626 -5.78 13.73 15.00
N SER A 627 -5.24 13.14 13.93
CA SER A 627 -4.57 11.84 13.93
C SER A 627 -3.05 11.99 13.86
N ALA A 628 -2.33 10.87 14.06
CA ALA A 628 -0.88 10.83 13.89
C ALA A 628 -0.42 11.21 12.46
N GLU A 629 -1.23 10.95 11.44
CA GLU A 629 -0.91 11.34 10.05
C GLU A 629 -1.02 12.86 9.86
N ASP A 630 -2.01 13.46 10.51
CA ASP A 630 -2.19 14.91 10.51
C ASP A 630 -1.02 15.60 11.21
N LEU A 631 -0.53 15.00 12.30
CA LEU A 631 0.70 15.41 12.97
C LEU A 631 1.92 15.28 12.05
N THR A 632 2.05 14.19 11.28
CA THR A 632 3.17 14.07 10.32
C THR A 632 3.10 15.10 9.19
N PHE A 633 1.89 15.42 8.72
CA PHE A 633 1.68 16.50 7.75
C PHE A 633 2.03 17.86 8.37
N LEU A 634 1.52 18.15 9.57
CA LEU A 634 1.82 19.37 10.30
C LEU A 634 3.30 19.49 10.65
N ASN A 635 3.99 18.38 10.89
CA ASN A 635 5.43 18.37 11.12
C ASN A 635 6.21 18.69 9.84
N ALA A 636 5.90 18.02 8.73
CA ALA A 636 6.53 18.33 7.44
C ALA A 636 6.28 19.78 7.00
N MET A 637 5.04 20.26 7.14
CA MET A 637 4.67 21.66 6.84
C MET A 637 5.28 22.63 7.85
N GLY A 638 5.31 22.25 9.13
CA GLY A 638 5.79 23.05 10.24
C GLY A 638 7.28 23.29 10.16
N GLN A 639 8.09 22.26 9.85
CA GLN A 639 9.52 22.40 9.60
C GLN A 639 9.80 23.35 8.43
N ILE A 640 9.11 23.15 7.29
CA ILE A 640 9.33 24.01 6.12
C ILE A 640 8.86 25.44 6.38
N THR A 641 7.75 25.62 7.09
CA THR A 641 7.27 26.94 7.48
C THR A 641 8.21 27.60 8.48
N SER A 642 8.68 26.86 9.48
CA SER A 642 9.64 27.33 10.49
C SER A 642 10.95 27.81 9.84
N ILE A 643 11.53 26.99 8.96
CA ILE A 643 12.72 27.33 8.18
C ILE A 643 12.49 28.59 7.33
N ALA A 644 11.33 28.68 6.67
CA ALA A 644 11.01 29.81 5.83
C ALA A 644 10.81 31.11 6.62
N LEU A 645 10.12 31.05 7.76
CA LEU A 645 9.94 32.20 8.66
C LEU A 645 11.30 32.68 9.22
N HIS A 646 12.18 31.75 9.62
CA HIS A 646 13.52 32.08 10.10
C HIS A 646 14.40 32.67 8.99
N SER A 647 14.36 32.08 7.79
CA SER A 647 15.08 32.58 6.61
C SER A 647 14.63 33.99 6.23
N THR A 648 13.33 34.30 6.30
CA THR A 648 12.86 35.68 6.04
C THR A 648 13.42 36.69 7.04
N LYS A 649 13.51 36.32 8.33
CA LYS A 649 14.12 37.18 9.37
C LYS A 649 15.61 37.40 9.10
N ILE A 650 16.37 36.33 8.84
CA ILE A 650 17.79 36.42 8.48
C ILE A 650 18.00 37.28 7.23
N HIS A 651 17.15 37.13 6.20
CA HIS A 651 17.27 37.92 4.99
C HIS A 651 16.92 39.40 5.20
N GLN A 652 15.98 39.72 6.09
CA GLN A 652 15.70 41.10 6.48
C GLN A 652 16.88 41.71 7.26
N ASP A 653 17.46 40.96 8.18
CA ASP A 653 18.64 41.39 8.94
C ASP A 653 19.87 41.55 8.03
N LEU A 654 20.08 40.63 7.08
CA LEU A 654 21.12 40.75 6.05
C LEU A 654 20.89 41.95 5.13
N ARG A 655 19.65 42.25 4.75
CA ARG A 655 19.34 43.44 3.94
C ARG A 655 19.61 44.72 4.72
N ARG A 656 19.20 44.76 5.99
CA ARG A 656 19.48 45.89 6.88
C ARG A 656 20.99 46.09 7.07
N LEU A 657 21.73 45.01 7.33
CA LEU A 657 23.17 45.03 7.50
C LEU A 657 23.89 45.40 6.20
N ASN A 658 23.43 44.91 5.05
CA ASN A 658 23.97 45.30 3.74
C ASN A 658 23.69 46.77 3.42
N GLU A 659 22.55 47.32 3.80
CA GLU A 659 22.26 48.75 3.62
C GLU A 659 23.16 49.60 4.54
N GLU A 660 23.33 49.20 5.81
CA GLU A 660 24.28 49.84 6.72
C GLU A 660 25.72 49.75 6.21
N MET A 661 26.13 48.61 5.65
CA MET A 661 27.44 48.43 5.02
C MET A 661 27.57 49.28 3.76
N ARG A 662 26.52 49.40 2.93
CA ARG A 662 26.54 50.25 1.73
C ARG A 662 26.75 51.71 2.11
N ILE A 663 26.03 52.19 3.13
CA ILE A 663 26.20 53.55 3.66
C ILE A 663 27.62 53.75 4.21
N LYS A 664 28.19 52.75 4.90
CA LYS A 664 29.57 52.83 5.40
C LYS A 664 30.62 52.77 4.28
N VAL A 665 30.40 51.96 3.24
CA VAL A 665 31.29 51.84 2.07
C VAL A 665 31.26 53.11 1.23
N GLU A 666 30.08 53.71 1.02
CA GLU A 666 29.93 55.01 0.34
C GLU A 666 30.71 56.10 1.08
N LYS A 667 30.65 56.09 2.42
CA LYS A 667 31.42 57.01 3.27
C LYS A 667 32.94 56.78 3.20
N ILE A 668 33.37 55.53 2.99
CA ILE A 668 34.80 55.17 2.79
C ILE A 668 35.27 55.56 1.38
N ASP A 669 34.44 55.42 0.36
CA ASP A 669 34.76 55.83 -1.01
C ASP A 669 34.85 57.36 -1.14
N ASP A 670 34.02 58.11 -0.41
CA ASP A 670 34.16 59.57 -0.31
C ASP A 670 35.48 59.97 0.37
N GLN A 671 35.89 59.24 1.42
CA GLN A 671 37.20 59.43 2.05
C GLN A 671 38.36 59.06 1.11
N ARG A 672 38.22 58.00 0.31
CA ARG A 672 39.23 57.59 -0.68
C ARG A 672 39.34 58.55 -1.86
N ARG A 673 38.23 59.15 -2.30
CA ARG A 673 38.24 60.23 -3.30
C ARG A 673 39.03 61.42 -2.79
N LEU A 674 38.80 61.83 -1.54
CA LEU A 674 39.56 62.92 -0.91
C LEU A 674 41.06 62.60 -0.81
N VAL A 675 41.42 61.36 -0.46
CA VAL A 675 42.81 60.88 -0.42
C VAL A 675 43.43 60.81 -1.81
N SER A 676 42.68 60.39 -2.84
CA SER A 676 43.17 60.31 -4.22
C SER A 676 43.41 61.68 -4.85
N VAL A 677 42.61 62.69 -4.49
CA VAL A 677 42.81 64.09 -4.90
C VAL A 677 44.07 64.66 -4.23
N LEU A 678 44.27 64.39 -2.93
CA LEU A 678 45.50 64.76 -2.21
C LEU A 678 46.75 64.05 -2.75
N GLN A 679 46.62 62.79 -3.18
CA GLN A 679 47.71 62.04 -3.82
C GLN A 679 48.02 62.54 -5.24
N SER A 680 47.01 63.03 -5.97
CA SER A 680 47.19 63.59 -7.32
C SER A 680 47.94 64.92 -7.33
N GLU A 681 47.91 65.68 -6.23
CA GLU A 681 48.71 66.92 -6.10
C GLU A 681 50.18 66.67 -5.73
N LEU A 682 50.49 65.55 -5.07
CA LEU A 682 51.85 65.21 -4.63
C LEU A 682 52.70 64.50 -5.70
N THR A 683 52.08 63.95 -6.75
CA THR A 683 52.75 63.05 -7.71
C THR A 683 52.98 63.73 -9.07
N ASN A 684 53.31 65.02 -9.06
CA ASN A 684 53.58 65.80 -10.27
C ASN A 684 55.04 66.25 -10.31
N SER A 685 55.97 65.29 -10.16
CA SER A 685 57.39 65.43 -10.46
C SER A 685 58.04 64.05 -10.43
N GLN A 686 58.71 63.69 -11.52
CA GLN A 686 59.64 62.56 -11.73
C GLN A 686 59.10 61.30 -12.43
N GLU A 687 59.43 61.29 -13.73
CA GLU A 687 59.97 60.20 -14.55
C GLU A 687 59.06 59.17 -15.23
N ILE A 688 58.97 59.42 -16.54
CA ILE A 688 58.94 58.46 -17.66
C ILE A 688 60.18 57.55 -17.61
N ALA A 689 60.00 56.23 -17.53
CA ALA A 689 60.82 55.23 -18.24
C ALA A 689 60.26 53.80 -18.08
N GLU A 690 59.93 53.21 -19.22
CA GLU A 690 59.84 51.78 -19.59
C GLU A 690 60.17 50.71 -18.54
N ARG A 691 59.25 49.74 -18.37
CA ARG A 691 59.58 48.31 -18.45
C ARG A 691 58.44 47.50 -19.08
N THR A 692 58.65 47.19 -20.35
CA THR A 692 58.14 46.04 -21.09
C THR A 692 58.15 44.79 -20.20
N THR A 693 56.98 44.28 -19.85
CA THR A 693 56.83 42.95 -19.23
C THR A 693 56.87 41.89 -20.34
N PRO A 694 57.63 40.79 -20.18
CA PRO A 694 57.73 39.77 -21.20
C PRO A 694 56.37 39.10 -21.39
N ALA A 695 55.99 38.90 -22.65
CA ALA A 695 54.82 38.10 -23.02
C ALA A 695 55.05 36.66 -22.55
N ILE A 696 54.46 36.30 -21.40
CA ILE A 696 54.32 34.90 -20.99
C ILE A 696 53.47 34.23 -22.06
N ASP A 697 54.08 33.33 -22.82
CA ASP A 697 53.43 32.54 -23.87
C ASP A 697 52.42 31.60 -23.20
N VAL A 698 51.13 31.82 -23.46
CA VAL A 698 50.05 30.99 -22.91
C VAL A 698 50.21 29.60 -23.51
N GLN A 699 50.38 28.58 -22.68
CA GLN A 699 50.46 27.21 -23.17
C GLN A 699 49.11 26.84 -23.79
N ARG A 700 49.09 26.76 -25.13
CA ARG A 700 47.90 26.37 -25.92
C ARG A 700 47.63 24.86 -25.87
N GLY A 701 48.58 24.08 -25.35
CA GLY A 701 48.48 22.62 -25.28
C GLY A 701 48.12 22.00 -26.63
N GLN A 702 47.05 21.20 -26.65
CA GLN A 702 46.54 20.52 -27.85
C GLN A 702 45.52 21.35 -28.66
N ILE A 703 45.19 22.57 -28.24
CA ILE A 703 44.20 23.41 -28.94
C ILE A 703 44.83 23.95 -30.23
N LYS A 704 44.23 23.61 -31.38
CA LYS A 704 44.62 24.05 -32.73
C LYS A 704 43.62 25.07 -33.29
N GLY A 705 44.08 25.90 -34.21
CA GLY A 705 43.31 26.99 -34.81
C GLY A 705 43.83 28.37 -34.46
N ASN A 706 43.54 29.32 -35.35
CA ASN A 706 44.01 30.70 -35.27
C ASN A 706 42.90 31.74 -35.55
N SER A 707 41.65 31.29 -35.66
CA SER A 707 40.49 32.15 -35.87
C SER A 707 40.36 33.22 -34.77
N PRO A 708 39.79 34.39 -35.08
CA PRO A 708 39.54 35.44 -34.09
C PRO A 708 38.76 34.94 -32.87
N ALA A 709 37.80 34.03 -33.10
CA ALA A 709 36.97 33.46 -32.04
C ALA A 709 37.79 32.62 -31.04
N ILE A 710 38.72 31.78 -31.52
CA ILE A 710 39.60 31.01 -30.62
C ILE A 710 40.66 31.87 -29.93
N ARG A 711 41.16 32.92 -30.60
CA ARG A 711 42.08 33.87 -29.93
C ARG A 711 41.42 34.56 -28.75
N LEU A 712 40.16 34.97 -28.89
CA LEU A 712 39.38 35.59 -27.79
C LEU A 712 39.17 34.62 -26.63
N VAL A 713 38.87 33.35 -26.93
CA VAL A 713 38.75 32.29 -25.90
C VAL A 713 40.08 32.12 -25.16
N MET A 714 41.21 32.05 -25.87
CA MET A 714 42.54 31.89 -25.25
C MET A 714 42.96 33.13 -24.45
N GLU A 715 42.59 34.34 -24.87
CA GLU A 715 42.81 35.54 -24.08
C GLU A 715 42.00 35.51 -22.78
N THR A 716 40.77 35.01 -22.83
CA THR A 716 39.93 34.80 -21.65
C THR A 716 40.57 33.75 -20.72
N VAL A 717 41.04 32.62 -21.26
CA VAL A 717 41.78 31.60 -20.49
C VAL A 717 42.97 32.22 -19.78
N ARG A 718 43.76 33.07 -20.44
CA ARG A 718 44.91 33.75 -19.84
C ARG A 718 44.52 34.59 -18.61
N LYS A 719 43.39 35.31 -18.68
CA LYS A 719 42.91 36.14 -17.57
C LYS A 719 42.35 35.28 -16.42
N VAL A 720 41.69 34.18 -16.76
CA VAL A 720 40.95 33.33 -15.81
C VAL A 720 41.86 32.31 -15.11
N ALA A 721 42.92 31.86 -15.76
CA ALA A 721 43.79 30.81 -15.22
C ALA A 721 44.48 31.21 -13.90
N ASN A 722 44.79 32.49 -13.72
CA ASN A 722 45.35 33.04 -12.47
C ASN A 722 44.32 33.22 -11.34
N SER A 723 43.03 32.95 -11.60
CA SER A 723 41.96 33.06 -10.59
C SER A 723 41.58 31.69 -10.02
N GLU A 724 41.36 31.67 -8.70
CA GLU A 724 40.82 30.53 -7.94
C GLU A 724 39.29 30.37 -8.11
N SER A 725 38.64 31.27 -8.88
CA SER A 725 37.19 31.21 -9.12
C SER A 725 36.76 30.00 -9.94
N THR A 726 35.51 29.57 -9.72
CA THR A 726 34.84 28.55 -10.53
C THR A 726 34.68 29.00 -11.97
N VAL A 727 34.98 28.11 -12.91
CA VAL A 727 34.87 28.38 -14.35
C VAL A 727 33.77 27.51 -14.95
N LEU A 728 32.83 28.11 -15.68
CA LEU A 728 31.80 27.42 -16.44
C LEU A 728 32.11 27.51 -17.95
N ILE A 729 32.34 26.37 -18.57
CA ILE A 729 32.60 26.25 -20.01
C ILE A 729 31.29 25.89 -20.71
N ARG A 730 30.81 26.80 -21.55
CA ARG A 730 29.62 26.60 -22.38
C ARG A 730 30.01 26.24 -23.80
N GLY A 731 29.29 25.33 -24.43
CA GLY A 731 29.46 25.06 -25.85
C GLY A 731 28.90 23.72 -26.26
N GLU A 732 28.60 23.57 -27.55
CA GLU A 732 28.03 22.35 -28.11
C GLU A 732 28.89 21.10 -27.83
N SER A 733 28.29 19.93 -27.97
CA SER A 733 29.05 18.68 -27.87
C SER A 733 30.10 18.60 -28.98
N GLY A 734 31.29 18.10 -28.65
CA GLY A 734 32.39 17.94 -29.60
C GLY A 734 33.18 19.21 -29.96
N THR A 735 33.05 20.33 -29.25
CA THR A 735 33.83 21.56 -29.51
C THR A 735 35.21 21.60 -28.86
N GLY A 736 35.52 20.68 -27.94
CA GLY A 736 36.80 20.60 -27.24
C GLY A 736 36.80 21.13 -25.80
N LYS A 737 35.66 21.08 -25.08
CA LYS A 737 35.51 21.60 -23.70
C LYS A 737 36.53 21.03 -22.71
N GLU A 738 36.85 19.73 -22.81
CA GLU A 738 37.85 19.08 -21.95
C GLU A 738 39.27 19.62 -22.18
N LEU A 739 39.65 19.86 -23.44
CA LEU A 739 40.95 20.46 -23.77
C LEU A 739 41.06 21.90 -23.26
N LEU A 740 39.96 22.65 -23.29
CA LEU A 740 39.91 23.99 -22.72
C LEU A 740 40.05 23.95 -21.19
N ALA A 741 39.38 23.01 -20.51
CA ALA A 741 39.53 22.82 -19.07
C ALA A 741 40.97 22.47 -18.69
N GLN A 742 41.63 21.62 -19.49
CA GLN A 742 43.05 21.33 -19.33
C GLN A 742 43.92 22.57 -19.51
N ALA A 743 43.69 23.38 -20.55
CA ALA A 743 44.43 24.62 -20.74
C ALA A 743 44.24 25.62 -19.57
N VAL A 744 43.02 25.71 -19.02
CA VAL A 744 42.74 26.55 -17.83
C VAL A 744 43.48 26.05 -16.58
N HIS A 745 43.72 24.75 -16.46
CA HIS A 745 44.47 24.16 -15.36
C HIS A 745 46.00 24.31 -15.54
N GLU A 746 46.52 24.01 -16.73
CA GLU A 746 47.95 24.11 -17.08
C GLU A 746 48.49 25.55 -16.93
N ASN A 747 47.65 26.54 -17.20
CA ASN A 747 48.02 27.96 -17.06
C ASN A 747 47.70 28.54 -15.66
N SER A 748 47.33 27.71 -14.67
CA SER A 748 46.92 28.17 -13.33
C SER A 748 48.01 28.03 -12.26
N SER A 749 47.77 28.66 -11.11
CA SER A 749 48.54 28.46 -9.86
C SER A 749 48.63 26.99 -9.44
N ARG A 750 47.67 26.16 -9.86
CA ARG A 750 47.55 24.73 -9.49
C ARG A 750 48.05 23.76 -10.57
N HIS A 751 48.82 24.21 -11.56
CA HIS A 751 49.27 23.38 -12.68
C HIS A 751 50.11 22.13 -12.30
N GLU A 752 50.81 22.17 -11.15
CA GLU A 752 51.54 21.00 -10.62
C GLU A 752 50.66 20.04 -9.80
N LYS A 753 49.40 20.39 -9.55
CA LYS A 753 48.45 19.65 -8.71
C LYS A 753 47.55 18.76 -9.57
N PRO A 754 46.88 17.73 -9.02
CA PRO A 754 46.07 16.83 -9.83
C PRO A 754 44.88 17.55 -10.50
N LEU A 755 44.65 17.20 -11.77
CA LEU A 755 43.42 17.49 -12.50
C LEU A 755 42.55 16.23 -12.54
N VAL A 756 41.55 16.17 -11.65
CA VAL A 756 40.60 15.05 -11.61
C VAL A 756 39.44 15.35 -12.56
N ARG A 757 39.10 14.40 -13.44
CA ARG A 757 38.04 14.57 -14.45
C ARG A 757 36.89 13.61 -14.18
N VAL A 758 35.67 14.10 -14.29
CA VAL A 758 34.43 13.32 -14.13
C VAL A 758 33.44 13.73 -15.21
N ASN A 759 32.89 12.76 -15.92
CA ASN A 759 31.76 12.98 -16.82
C ASN A 759 30.47 12.60 -16.07
N CYS A 760 29.57 13.58 -15.91
CA CYS A 760 28.34 13.42 -15.15
C CYS A 760 27.25 12.63 -15.89
N ALA A 761 27.21 12.63 -17.21
CA ALA A 761 26.16 11.94 -17.97
C ALA A 761 26.43 10.43 -18.13
N ALA A 762 27.66 9.98 -17.92
CA ALA A 762 28.06 8.58 -18.08
C ALA A 762 27.62 7.67 -16.92
N LEU A 763 27.13 8.23 -15.81
CA LEU A 763 26.85 7.52 -14.56
C LEU A 763 25.38 7.66 -14.15
N SER A 764 24.83 6.63 -13.49
CA SER A 764 23.54 6.76 -12.83
C SER A 764 23.63 7.73 -11.65
N PRO A 765 22.52 8.40 -11.25
CA PRO A 765 22.56 9.41 -10.19
C PRO A 765 23.22 8.94 -8.88
N SER A 766 22.92 7.72 -8.43
CA SER A 766 23.49 7.15 -7.20
C SER A 766 24.97 6.79 -7.33
N LEU A 767 25.41 6.34 -8.51
CA LEU A 767 26.82 6.07 -8.78
C LEU A 767 27.63 7.36 -8.92
N LEU A 768 27.05 8.39 -9.54
CA LEU A 768 27.68 9.71 -9.65
C LEU A 768 27.92 10.32 -8.27
N GLU A 769 26.93 10.24 -7.38
CA GLU A 769 27.04 10.72 -6.01
C GLU A 769 28.15 9.99 -5.23
N SER A 770 28.18 8.66 -5.35
CA SER A 770 29.21 7.80 -4.75
C SER A 770 30.62 8.06 -5.33
N GLU A 771 30.74 8.34 -6.63
CA GLU A 771 32.01 8.72 -7.24
C GLU A 771 32.45 10.11 -6.76
N LEU A 772 31.58 11.13 -6.78
CA LEU A 772 31.95 12.49 -6.41
C LEU A 772 32.33 12.64 -4.93
N PHE A 773 31.51 12.11 -4.03
CA PHE A 773 31.64 12.31 -2.58
C PHE A 773 32.20 11.09 -1.83
N GLY A 774 32.32 9.93 -2.47
CA GLY A 774 32.71 8.71 -1.79
C GLY A 774 31.57 8.10 -0.98
N HIS A 775 31.78 6.90 -0.45
CA HIS A 775 30.79 6.21 0.37
C HIS A 775 31.42 5.39 1.49
N VAL A 776 30.64 5.14 2.53
CA VAL A 776 30.97 4.21 3.62
C VAL A 776 30.33 2.84 3.33
N LYS A 777 30.97 1.77 3.79
CA LYS A 777 30.47 0.40 3.73
C LYS A 777 29.04 0.31 4.24
N GLY A 778 28.16 -0.28 3.43
CA GLY A 778 26.74 -0.42 3.74
C GLY A 778 25.84 0.76 3.37
N ALA A 779 26.38 1.82 2.72
CA ALA A 779 25.57 2.97 2.28
C ALA A 779 24.50 2.62 1.23
N PHE A 780 24.73 1.61 0.39
CA PHE A 780 23.76 1.09 -0.59
C PHE A 780 24.06 -0.38 -0.92
N THR A 781 23.15 -1.04 -1.65
CA THR A 781 23.33 -2.43 -2.11
C THR A 781 24.52 -2.51 -3.09
N GLY A 782 25.65 -3.05 -2.62
CA GLY A 782 26.92 -3.11 -3.37
C GLY A 782 28.08 -2.32 -2.74
N ALA A 783 27.83 -1.54 -1.68
CA ALA A 783 28.88 -0.85 -0.91
C ALA A 783 29.58 -1.83 0.06
N HIS A 784 30.46 -2.67 -0.49
CA HIS A 784 31.18 -3.70 0.28
C HIS A 784 32.35 -3.14 1.11
N GLU A 785 32.92 -2.01 0.66
CA GLU A 785 34.08 -1.34 1.24
C GLU A 785 33.88 0.18 1.20
N ASP A 786 34.67 0.91 1.98
CA ASP A 786 34.69 2.37 1.92
C ASP A 786 35.40 2.83 0.64
N ARG A 787 34.87 3.85 -0.02
CA ARG A 787 35.48 4.41 -1.22
C ARG A 787 35.64 5.92 -1.13
N ILE A 788 36.85 6.37 -1.42
CA ILE A 788 37.22 7.79 -1.47
C ILE A 788 36.58 8.46 -2.70
N GLY A 789 36.03 9.66 -2.50
CA GLY A 789 35.38 10.45 -3.55
C GLY A 789 36.34 11.28 -4.41
N ARG A 790 35.86 11.73 -5.57
CA ARG A 790 36.63 12.58 -6.50
C ARG A 790 36.98 13.94 -5.92
N PHE A 791 36.15 14.51 -5.05
CA PHE A 791 36.48 15.75 -4.34
C PHE A 791 37.69 15.59 -3.41
N GLU A 792 37.78 14.46 -2.71
CA GLU A 792 38.91 14.16 -1.83
C GLU A 792 40.19 13.89 -2.65
N LEU A 793 40.08 13.17 -3.77
CA LEU A 793 41.20 12.97 -4.71
C LEU A 793 41.70 14.26 -5.35
N ALA A 794 40.83 15.26 -5.51
CA ALA A 794 41.15 16.55 -6.10
C ALA A 794 41.61 17.60 -5.07
N ASN A 795 41.75 17.22 -3.79
CA ASN A 795 42.09 18.16 -2.73
C ASN A 795 43.44 18.86 -3.00
N GLY A 796 43.45 20.19 -2.92
CA GLY A 796 44.58 21.04 -3.31
C GLY A 796 44.79 21.19 -4.83
N GLY A 797 43.98 20.54 -5.66
CA GLY A 797 44.08 20.52 -7.12
C GLY A 797 42.87 21.12 -7.82
N THR A 798 42.53 20.59 -8.99
CA THR A 798 41.39 21.03 -9.82
C THR A 798 40.48 19.85 -10.14
N LEU A 799 39.16 20.05 -9.98
CA LEU A 799 38.15 19.07 -10.39
C LEU A 799 37.41 19.60 -11.63
N PHE A 800 37.40 18.79 -12.69
CA PHE A 800 36.66 19.06 -13.91
C PHE A 800 35.40 18.20 -13.97
N LEU A 801 34.23 18.83 -14.04
CA LEU A 801 32.94 18.19 -14.20
C LEU A 801 32.37 18.49 -15.59
N ASP A 802 32.39 17.49 -16.48
CA ASP A 802 31.73 17.59 -17.78
C ASP A 802 30.24 17.23 -17.67
N GLU A 803 29.43 17.88 -18.50
CA GLU A 803 27.98 17.70 -18.56
C GLU A 803 27.27 17.97 -17.22
N ILE A 804 27.66 19.06 -16.55
CA ILE A 804 27.09 19.46 -15.26
C ILE A 804 25.58 19.72 -15.31
N GLY A 805 25.00 19.93 -16.51
CA GLY A 805 23.56 20.11 -16.67
C GLY A 805 22.72 18.84 -16.42
N ASP A 806 23.34 17.65 -16.38
CA ASP A 806 22.67 16.36 -16.26
C ASP A 806 22.69 15.75 -14.84
N ILE A 807 23.22 16.48 -13.85
CA ILE A 807 23.27 15.99 -12.47
C ILE A 807 21.90 16.08 -11.76
N SER A 808 21.64 15.13 -10.86
CA SER A 808 20.40 15.11 -10.08
C SER A 808 20.29 16.27 -9.10
N LEU A 809 19.07 16.68 -8.74
CA LEU A 809 18.84 17.75 -7.76
C LEU A 809 19.49 17.49 -6.39
N ASP A 810 19.61 16.22 -5.97
CA ASP A 810 20.26 15.87 -4.70
C ASP A 810 21.77 16.10 -4.77
N THR A 811 22.40 15.65 -5.87
CA THR A 811 23.80 15.91 -6.17
C THR A 811 24.08 17.42 -6.25
N GLN A 812 23.14 18.21 -6.79
CA GLN A 812 23.26 19.67 -6.85
C GLN A 812 23.34 20.31 -5.46
N VAL A 813 22.56 19.82 -4.50
CA VAL A 813 22.59 20.32 -3.11
C VAL A 813 23.94 20.03 -2.46
N LYS A 814 24.46 18.82 -2.62
CA LYS A 814 25.76 18.44 -2.05
C LYS A 814 26.91 19.21 -2.70
N LEU A 815 26.85 19.38 -4.02
CA LEU A 815 27.82 20.20 -4.75
C LEU A 815 27.80 21.66 -4.30
N LEU A 816 26.60 22.21 -4.06
CA LEU A 816 26.45 23.56 -3.52
C LEU A 816 27.11 23.68 -2.14
N ARG A 817 26.93 22.70 -1.26
CA ARG A 817 27.57 22.66 0.07
C ARG A 817 29.09 22.65 -0.03
N VAL A 818 29.66 21.86 -0.94
CA VAL A 818 31.12 21.88 -1.20
C VAL A 818 31.58 23.26 -1.66
N LEU A 819 30.86 23.89 -2.58
CA LEU A 819 31.24 25.21 -3.12
C LEU A 819 31.13 26.34 -2.09
N GLN A 820 30.21 26.23 -1.13
CA GLN A 820 29.98 27.26 -0.12
C GLN A 820 30.82 27.06 1.14
N GLU A 821 30.83 25.83 1.67
CA GLU A 821 31.43 25.50 2.97
C GLU A 821 32.82 24.86 2.84
N ARG A 822 33.26 24.52 1.63
CA ARG A 822 34.47 23.71 1.39
C ARG A 822 34.44 22.40 2.18
N ALA A 823 33.25 21.84 2.34
CA ALA A 823 33.00 20.66 3.15
C ALA A 823 31.95 19.74 2.53
N PHE A 824 32.06 18.43 2.75
CA PHE A 824 31.03 17.44 2.41
C PHE A 824 31.09 16.22 3.32
N GLU A 825 30.06 15.38 3.24
CA GLU A 825 30.00 14.08 3.92
C GLU A 825 29.98 12.96 2.89
N ARG A 826 30.64 11.84 3.20
CA ARG A 826 30.55 10.61 2.37
C ARG A 826 29.13 10.07 2.39
N VAL A 827 28.69 9.44 1.29
CA VAL A 827 27.37 8.83 1.22
C VAL A 827 27.23 7.76 2.31
N GLY A 828 26.22 7.90 3.18
CA GLY A 828 25.98 7.00 4.31
C GLY A 828 26.89 7.22 5.53
N GLY A 829 27.83 8.17 5.47
CA GLY A 829 28.66 8.59 6.58
C GLY A 829 28.16 9.87 7.24
N SER A 830 28.62 10.15 8.46
CA SER A 830 28.35 11.39 9.21
C SER A 830 29.60 12.24 9.41
N GLU A 831 30.74 11.83 8.86
CA GLU A 831 32.00 12.55 8.96
C GLU A 831 32.04 13.69 7.93
N THR A 832 32.18 14.93 8.42
CA THR A 832 32.38 16.11 7.57
C THR A 832 33.85 16.24 7.19
N LEU A 833 34.13 16.18 5.88
CA LEU A 833 35.46 16.30 5.29
C LEU A 833 35.62 17.68 4.65
N HIS A 834 36.72 18.37 4.97
CA HIS A 834 37.08 19.64 4.36
C HIS A 834 38.02 19.47 3.17
N VAL A 835 37.75 20.14 2.06
CA VAL A 835 38.56 20.08 0.84
C VAL A 835 38.72 21.45 0.18
N ASP A 836 39.90 21.71 -0.37
CA ASP A 836 40.20 22.91 -1.17
C ASP A 836 40.38 22.53 -2.64
N VAL A 837 39.30 22.63 -3.43
CA VAL A 837 39.27 22.20 -4.83
C VAL A 837 38.84 23.35 -5.73
N ARG A 838 39.63 23.66 -6.76
CA ARG A 838 39.22 24.57 -7.83
C ARG A 838 38.29 23.82 -8.78
N LEU A 839 37.10 24.37 -9.01
CA LEU A 839 36.10 23.71 -9.84
C LEU A 839 36.07 24.30 -11.27
N ILE A 840 36.18 23.43 -12.26
CA ILE A 840 35.90 23.74 -13.66
C ILE A 840 34.72 22.88 -14.09
N THR A 841 33.68 23.50 -14.65
CA THR A 841 32.48 22.79 -15.08
C THR A 841 32.22 23.03 -16.56
N ALA A 842 31.61 22.07 -17.24
CA ALA A 842 31.27 22.19 -18.65
C ALA A 842 29.85 21.70 -18.92
N THR A 843 29.16 22.34 -19.88
CA THR A 843 27.84 21.91 -20.33
C THR A 843 27.57 22.31 -21.78
N HIS A 844 26.77 21.50 -22.46
CA HIS A 844 26.19 21.81 -23.77
C HIS A 844 24.76 22.35 -23.68
N GLN A 845 24.14 22.30 -22.51
CA GLN A 845 22.74 22.63 -22.29
C GLN A 845 22.58 24.07 -21.81
N ASN A 846 21.41 24.64 -22.08
CA ASN A 846 21.02 25.93 -21.54
C ASN A 846 20.59 25.76 -20.08
N LEU A 847 21.47 26.14 -19.14
CA LEU A 847 21.21 25.99 -17.70
C LEU A 847 20.06 26.90 -17.25
N GLU A 848 19.93 28.08 -17.84
CA GLU A 848 18.85 29.03 -17.55
C GLU A 848 17.47 28.45 -17.89
N GLN A 849 17.36 27.74 -19.01
CA GLN A 849 16.16 26.99 -19.36
C GLN A 849 15.92 25.81 -18.40
N ARG A 850 16.97 25.11 -17.98
CA ARG A 850 16.81 24.03 -16.99
C ARG A 850 16.37 24.53 -15.61
N ILE A 851 16.71 25.77 -15.26
CA ILE A 851 16.21 26.42 -14.05
C ILE A 851 14.71 26.71 -14.18
N THR A 852 14.25 27.27 -15.31
CA THR A 852 12.82 27.53 -15.52
C THR A 852 11.98 26.26 -15.57
N GLU A 853 12.55 25.15 -16.04
CA GLU A 853 11.96 23.81 -16.01
C GLU A 853 11.99 23.13 -14.63
N GLY A 854 12.74 23.69 -13.66
CA GLY A 854 12.91 23.14 -12.31
C GLY A 854 13.82 21.90 -12.23
N LEU A 855 14.66 21.69 -13.24
CA LEU A 855 15.64 20.59 -13.33
C LEU A 855 17.03 20.98 -12.81
N PHE A 856 17.31 22.28 -12.71
CA PHE A 856 18.57 22.80 -12.18
C PHE A 856 18.29 23.90 -11.15
N ARG A 857 19.06 23.94 -10.06
CA ARG A 857 18.87 24.92 -9.00
C ARG A 857 19.55 26.25 -9.34
N GLU A 858 18.84 27.33 -9.08
CA GLU A 858 19.29 28.70 -9.30
C GLU A 858 20.49 29.08 -8.42
N ASP A 859 20.49 28.64 -7.15
CA ASP A 859 21.57 28.90 -6.19
C ASP A 859 22.91 28.28 -6.63
N LEU A 860 22.90 27.04 -7.11
CA LEU A 860 24.05 26.38 -7.69
C LEU A 860 24.50 27.05 -8.98
N TYR A 861 23.56 27.43 -9.85
CA TYR A 861 23.89 28.12 -11.10
C TYR A 861 24.70 29.39 -10.85
N TYR A 862 24.29 30.25 -9.91
CA TYR A 862 25.03 31.46 -9.59
C TYR A 862 26.42 31.20 -8.98
N ARG A 863 26.61 30.06 -8.28
CA ARG A 863 27.93 29.65 -7.76
C ARG A 863 28.84 29.02 -8.81
N LEU A 864 28.27 28.44 -9.87
CA LEU A 864 29.02 27.89 -11.00
C LEU A 864 29.34 28.98 -12.05
N ASN A 865 28.39 29.86 -12.34
CA ASN A 865 28.47 30.90 -13.36
C ASN A 865 29.19 32.17 -12.84
N VAL A 866 30.32 32.00 -12.17
CA VAL A 866 31.17 33.12 -11.72
C VAL A 866 31.97 33.67 -12.90
N ILE A 867 32.62 32.76 -13.64
CA ILE A 867 33.33 33.08 -14.87
C ILE A 867 32.83 32.11 -15.95
N SER A 868 32.24 32.64 -17.02
CA SER A 868 31.74 31.83 -18.13
C SER A 868 32.64 31.99 -19.37
N ILE A 869 33.04 30.87 -19.97
CA ILE A 869 33.78 30.83 -21.23
C ILE A 869 32.93 30.07 -22.26
N THR A 870 32.53 30.75 -23.33
CA THR A 870 31.73 30.14 -24.40
C THR A 870 32.66 29.68 -25.53
N LEU A 871 32.68 28.38 -25.81
CA LEU A 871 33.38 27.80 -26.95
C LEU A 871 32.52 27.85 -28.21
N PRO A 872 32.99 28.51 -29.27
CA PRO A 872 32.24 28.60 -30.52
C PRO A 872 32.17 27.22 -31.22
N PRO A 873 31.03 26.88 -31.83
CA PRO A 873 30.91 25.70 -32.69
C PRO A 873 31.79 25.85 -33.94
N LEU A 874 32.17 24.73 -34.54
CA LEU A 874 33.11 24.67 -35.67
C LEU A 874 32.63 25.50 -36.88
N ARG A 875 31.31 25.58 -37.09
CA ARG A 875 30.69 26.40 -38.15
C ARG A 875 30.91 27.91 -38.00
N GLU A 876 31.21 28.40 -36.80
CA GLU A 876 31.52 29.81 -36.51
C GLU A 876 33.03 30.11 -36.60
N ARG A 877 33.87 29.07 -36.71
CA ARG A 877 35.33 29.16 -36.86
C ARG A 877 35.82 28.34 -38.06
N ARG A 878 35.23 28.60 -39.24
CA ARG A 878 35.53 27.83 -40.45
C ARG A 878 36.99 27.89 -40.89
N GLU A 879 37.67 29.01 -40.61
CA GLU A 879 39.10 29.21 -40.87
C GLU A 879 39.99 28.16 -40.17
N ASP A 880 39.53 27.59 -39.05
CA ASP A 880 40.26 26.56 -38.31
C ASP A 880 40.07 25.16 -38.89
N ILE A 881 39.07 24.94 -39.77
CA ILE A 881 38.72 23.61 -40.30
C ILE A 881 39.88 23.04 -41.11
N PHE A 882 40.54 23.85 -41.94
CA PHE A 882 41.68 23.42 -42.73
C PHE A 882 42.82 22.89 -41.85
N GLU A 883 43.23 23.68 -40.84
CA GLU A 883 44.30 23.32 -39.92
C GLU A 883 43.95 22.06 -39.11
N LEU A 884 42.71 21.96 -38.64
CA LEU A 884 42.21 20.80 -37.89
C LEU A 884 42.15 19.53 -38.75
N ALA A 885 41.64 19.63 -39.98
CA ALA A 885 41.55 18.49 -40.90
C ALA A 885 42.94 17.92 -41.20
N PHE A 886 43.91 18.81 -41.46
CA PHE A 886 45.29 18.41 -41.71
C PHE A 886 45.98 17.83 -40.48
N TYR A 887 45.69 18.37 -39.29
CA TYR A 887 46.15 17.82 -38.02
C TYR A 887 45.65 16.38 -37.80
N PHE A 888 44.36 16.13 -37.99
CA PHE A 888 43.78 14.79 -37.87
C PHE A 888 44.28 13.83 -38.95
N LEU A 889 44.49 14.31 -40.17
CA LEU A 889 45.08 13.53 -41.25
C LEU A 889 46.48 13.04 -40.86
N LYS A 890 47.37 13.95 -40.47
CA LYS A 890 48.75 13.59 -40.07
C LYS A 890 48.76 12.63 -38.89
N ARG A 891 47.95 12.92 -37.86
CA ARG A 891 47.85 12.08 -36.66
C ARG A 891 47.36 10.67 -37.00
N THR A 892 46.34 10.56 -37.84
CA THR A 892 45.73 9.27 -38.20
C THR A 892 46.58 8.48 -39.19
N ALA A 893 47.14 9.15 -40.19
CA ALA A 893 48.06 8.53 -41.16
C ALA A 893 49.29 7.94 -40.45
N HIS A 894 49.88 8.69 -39.51
CA HIS A 894 50.98 8.20 -38.69
C HIS A 894 50.58 7.00 -37.83
N ARG A 895 49.42 7.06 -37.15
CA ARG A 895 48.90 5.97 -36.31
C ARG A 895 48.62 4.69 -37.11
N LEU A 896 48.16 4.80 -38.36
CA LEU A 896 47.81 3.67 -39.23
C LEU A 896 48.96 3.24 -40.16
N GLY A 897 50.12 3.91 -40.13
CA GLY A 897 51.25 3.62 -41.01
C GLY A 897 50.98 3.90 -42.50
N LYS A 898 49.99 4.72 -42.84
CA LYS A 898 49.66 5.08 -44.23
C LYS A 898 50.43 6.32 -44.68
N ARG A 899 50.89 6.34 -45.94
CA ARG A 899 51.62 7.47 -46.56
C ARG A 899 50.69 8.55 -47.15
N ILE A 900 49.58 8.84 -46.46
CA ILE A 900 48.63 9.86 -46.92
C ILE A 900 49.10 11.21 -46.40
N SER A 901 49.35 12.14 -47.32
CA SER A 901 49.95 13.44 -46.99
C SER A 901 49.11 14.64 -47.42
N HIS A 902 48.13 14.46 -48.31
CA HIS A 902 47.36 15.56 -48.89
C HIS A 902 45.85 15.24 -48.93
N ILE A 903 45.04 16.31 -48.94
CA ILE A 903 43.60 16.28 -49.20
C ILE A 903 43.38 17.02 -50.52
N ASP A 904 42.60 16.42 -51.42
CA ASP A 904 42.25 17.03 -52.70
C ASP A 904 41.54 18.40 -52.50
N PRO A 905 41.81 19.42 -53.33
CA PRO A 905 41.20 20.74 -53.22
C PRO A 905 39.65 20.73 -53.19
N ASP A 906 39.01 19.85 -53.97
CA ASP A 906 37.55 19.76 -53.99
C ASP A 906 37.01 19.09 -52.70
N ALA A 907 37.78 18.16 -52.14
CA ALA A 907 37.47 17.49 -50.89
C ALA A 907 37.58 18.46 -49.70
N ILE A 908 38.63 19.28 -49.64
CA ILE A 908 38.80 20.26 -48.56
C ILE A 908 37.76 21.38 -48.62
N GLU A 909 37.40 21.89 -49.82
CA GLU A 909 36.32 22.88 -49.98
C GLU A 909 34.98 22.32 -49.48
N THR A 910 34.71 21.04 -49.73
CA THR A 910 33.51 20.35 -49.25
C THR A 910 33.51 20.22 -47.73
N ILE A 911 34.66 19.89 -47.12
CA ILE A 911 34.84 19.82 -45.66
C ILE A 911 34.64 21.20 -45.02
N GLU A 912 35.19 22.28 -45.58
CA GLU A 912 35.08 23.64 -45.03
C GLU A 912 33.64 24.20 -45.05
N ARG A 913 32.84 23.83 -46.04
CA ARG A 913 31.45 24.31 -46.20
C ARG A 913 30.42 23.52 -45.42
N ALA A 914 30.77 22.36 -44.87
CA ALA A 914 29.84 21.51 -44.15
C ALA A 914 29.36 22.16 -42.83
N PRO A 915 28.14 21.84 -42.36
CA PRO A 915 27.54 22.45 -41.16
C PRO A 915 28.13 21.97 -39.83
N TRP A 916 28.81 20.82 -39.83
CA TRP A 916 29.48 20.20 -38.66
C TRP A 916 28.65 20.16 -37.36
N PRO A 917 27.46 19.53 -37.33
CA PRO A 917 26.66 19.40 -36.11
C PRO A 917 27.37 18.67 -34.97
N GLY A 918 28.30 17.75 -35.26
CA GLY A 918 29.13 17.08 -34.25
C GLY A 918 30.50 17.74 -34.02
N ASN A 919 30.69 18.97 -34.52
CA ASN A 919 31.88 19.79 -34.35
C ASN A 919 33.18 19.01 -34.64
N ILE A 920 34.20 19.16 -33.79
CA ILE A 920 35.54 18.56 -33.99
C ILE A 920 35.47 17.03 -33.96
N ARG A 921 34.63 16.42 -33.10
CA ARG A 921 34.46 14.95 -33.05
C ARG A 921 33.98 14.39 -34.39
N GLN A 922 33.04 15.07 -35.05
CA GLN A 922 32.58 14.67 -36.37
C GLN A 922 33.68 14.85 -37.43
N LEU A 923 34.41 15.96 -37.41
CA LEU A 923 35.52 16.19 -38.33
C LEU A 923 36.61 15.12 -38.18
N GLU A 924 37.02 14.80 -36.95
CA GLU A 924 37.99 13.75 -36.65
C GLU A 924 37.52 12.40 -37.21
N ASN A 925 36.27 12.02 -36.96
CA ASN A 925 35.70 10.77 -37.48
C ASN A 925 35.65 10.72 -39.02
N VAL A 926 35.31 11.84 -39.66
CA VAL A 926 35.26 11.94 -41.13
C VAL A 926 36.65 11.76 -41.72
N ILE A 927 37.65 12.47 -41.19
CA ILE A 927 39.03 12.37 -41.66
C ILE A 927 39.60 10.98 -41.38
N GLU A 928 39.33 10.41 -40.20
CA GLU A 928 39.76 9.06 -39.87
C GLU A 928 39.19 8.03 -40.86
N ARG A 929 37.88 8.09 -41.12
CA ARG A 929 37.23 7.23 -42.12
C ARG A 929 37.84 7.42 -43.51
N ALA A 930 38.10 8.66 -43.91
CA ALA A 930 38.70 8.96 -45.21
C ALA A 930 40.13 8.39 -45.32
N VAL A 931 40.95 8.49 -44.27
CA VAL A 931 42.29 7.88 -44.24
C VAL A 931 42.20 6.36 -44.30
N VAL A 932 41.22 5.73 -43.64
CA VAL A 932 41.02 4.28 -43.67
C VAL A 932 40.61 3.79 -45.06
N LEU A 933 39.68 4.49 -45.72
CA LEU A 933 39.14 4.11 -47.03
C LEU A 933 40.02 4.50 -48.21
N ALA A 934 40.87 5.51 -48.06
CA ALA A 934 41.76 5.95 -49.13
C ALA A 934 42.72 4.83 -49.56
N GLU A 935 42.65 4.50 -50.84
CA GLU A 935 43.53 3.56 -51.54
C GLU A 935 44.78 4.26 -52.13
N SER A 936 44.77 5.59 -52.17
CA SER A 936 45.87 6.42 -52.71
C SER A 936 46.55 7.28 -51.61
N GLU A 937 47.63 7.97 -51.96
CA GLU A 937 48.34 8.90 -51.04
C GLU A 937 47.61 10.25 -50.84
N VAL A 938 46.46 10.45 -51.51
CA VAL A 938 45.63 11.66 -51.45
C VAL A 938 44.19 11.29 -51.08
N ILE A 939 43.60 12.04 -50.15
CA ILE A 939 42.16 11.91 -49.85
C ILE A 939 41.35 12.63 -50.92
N THR A 940 40.52 11.89 -51.65
CA THR A 940 39.68 12.41 -52.73
C THR A 940 38.20 12.48 -52.30
N MET A 941 37.35 13.09 -53.12
CA MET A 941 35.90 13.16 -52.88
C MET A 941 35.23 11.79 -52.70
N LYS A 942 35.78 10.72 -53.27
CA LYS A 942 35.23 9.35 -53.16
C LYS A 942 35.44 8.74 -51.76
N ASP A 943 36.45 9.22 -51.04
CA ASP A 943 36.84 8.71 -49.74
C ASP A 943 36.03 9.38 -48.61
N LEU A 944 35.34 10.48 -48.91
CA LEU A 944 34.47 11.17 -47.98
C LEU A 944 33.11 10.46 -47.83
N PRO A 945 32.50 10.48 -46.63
CA PRO A 945 31.16 9.94 -46.41
C PRO A 945 30.11 10.52 -47.36
N SER A 946 29.19 9.66 -47.84
CA SER A 946 28.04 10.02 -48.67
C SER A 946 27.21 11.18 -48.10
N ASP A 947 27.08 11.26 -46.78
CA ASP A 947 26.31 12.28 -46.08
C ASP A 947 26.84 13.71 -46.31
N LEU A 948 28.15 13.86 -46.52
CA LEU A 948 28.78 15.14 -46.89
C LEU A 948 28.61 15.45 -48.38
N LEU A 949 28.57 14.42 -49.23
CA LEU A 949 28.44 14.53 -50.68
C LEU A 949 27.01 14.88 -51.11
N GLU A 950 25.98 14.37 -50.42
CA GLU A 950 24.57 14.62 -50.74
C GLU A 950 24.12 16.06 -50.48
N GLN A 951 24.77 16.77 -49.56
CA GLN A 951 24.44 18.17 -49.24
C GLN A 951 24.80 19.14 -50.39
N LYS A 952 25.77 18.79 -51.26
CA LYS A 952 26.13 19.57 -52.46
C LYS A 952 25.01 19.56 -53.52
N LYS A 953 24.09 18.58 -53.50
CA LYS A 953 22.97 18.47 -54.47
C LYS A 953 21.73 19.31 -54.11
N ARG A 954 21.64 19.92 -52.93
CA ARG A 954 20.41 20.59 -52.43
C ARG A 954 20.38 22.13 -52.53
N LEU A 955 21.38 22.76 -53.16
CA LEU A 955 21.34 24.21 -53.42
C LEU A 955 20.80 24.47 -54.84
N PRO A 956 19.67 25.18 -55.02
CA PRO A 956 19.23 25.58 -56.35
C PRO A 956 20.13 26.70 -56.90
N ALA A 957 20.49 26.57 -58.17
CA ALA A 957 21.16 27.61 -58.94
C ALA A 957 20.32 28.91 -58.91
N ARG A 958 20.92 30.01 -58.46
CA ARG A 958 20.31 31.35 -58.54
C ARG A 958 20.27 31.77 -60.01
N VAL A 959 19.06 31.84 -60.59
CA VAL A 959 18.77 32.67 -61.76
C VAL A 959 18.24 34.00 -61.21
N PHE A 960 18.98 35.08 -61.48
CA PHE A 960 18.50 36.45 -61.32
C PHE A 960 17.57 36.75 -62.49
N GLU A 961 16.34 37.20 -62.22
CA GLU A 961 15.68 38.15 -63.11
C GLU A 961 14.62 39.00 -62.38
N THR A 962 14.82 40.31 -62.51
CA THR A 962 14.03 41.47 -62.08
C THR A 962 12.71 41.62 -62.84
N LYS A 963 11.62 42.03 -62.15
CA LYS A 963 10.77 43.19 -62.56
C LYS A 963 9.56 43.49 -61.63
N THR A 964 9.55 44.74 -61.17
CA THR A 964 8.45 45.75 -61.12
C THR A 964 7.15 45.56 -60.30
N VAL A 965 7.10 46.34 -59.21
CA VAL A 965 6.05 47.25 -58.65
C VAL A 965 4.69 47.39 -59.37
N ARG A 966 3.57 47.26 -58.61
CA ARG A 966 2.44 48.24 -58.40
C ARG A 966 1.26 47.59 -57.62
N SER A 967 0.96 48.08 -56.41
CA SER A 967 -0.17 48.96 -55.98
C SER A 967 -1.54 48.27 -55.86
N ASP A 968 -2.09 48.10 -54.64
CA ASP A 968 -3.10 49.03 -54.11
C ASP A 968 -3.71 48.66 -52.73
N ALA A 969 -4.07 49.76 -52.07
CA ALA A 969 -4.71 50.07 -50.80
C ALA A 969 -5.75 49.12 -50.12
N ALA A 970 -5.66 49.18 -48.78
CA ALA A 970 -6.74 49.34 -47.79
C ALA A 970 -7.60 48.15 -47.35
N ARG A 971 -7.31 47.64 -46.13
CA ARG A 971 -8.30 47.55 -45.03
C ARG A 971 -7.61 47.45 -43.67
N ARG A 972 -7.98 48.36 -42.76
CA ARG A 972 -7.61 48.36 -41.33
C ARG A 972 -8.47 47.32 -40.60
N ILE A 973 -7.87 46.51 -39.73
CA ILE A 973 -8.54 45.76 -38.64
C ILE A 973 -7.77 46.07 -37.34
N PRO A 974 -8.43 46.25 -36.17
CA PRO A 974 -7.84 46.87 -34.97
C PRO A 974 -6.86 45.96 -34.21
N LEU A 975 -5.94 46.59 -33.46
CA LEU A 975 -5.06 45.93 -32.49
C LEU A 975 -5.88 45.34 -31.33
N SER A 976 -5.98 44.01 -31.28
CA SER A 976 -6.27 43.31 -30.02
C SER A 976 -5.63 41.92 -29.85
N ASP A 977 -4.86 41.40 -30.82
CA ASP A 977 -4.18 40.12 -30.66
C ASP A 977 -2.76 40.17 -31.24
N VAL A 978 -1.77 40.49 -30.39
CA VAL A 978 -0.37 40.21 -30.70
C VAL A 978 -0.08 38.79 -30.22
N GLU A 979 -0.32 37.82 -31.10
CA GLU A 979 0.23 36.48 -30.93
C GLU A 979 1.63 36.41 -31.54
N VAL A 980 2.49 35.80 -30.72
CA VAL A 980 3.92 35.59 -30.91
C VAL A 980 4.18 34.81 -32.21
N ILE A 981 5.18 35.28 -32.95
CA ILE A 981 5.76 34.62 -34.12
C ILE A 981 6.29 33.24 -33.72
N THR A 982 5.63 32.17 -34.15
CA THR A 982 6.18 30.81 -34.18
C THR A 982 6.73 30.50 -35.58
N PHE A 983 8.00 30.12 -35.66
CA PHE A 983 8.64 29.62 -36.88
C PHE A 983 8.26 28.14 -37.14
N PRO A 984 8.28 27.69 -38.43
CA PRO A 984 7.68 26.43 -38.87
C PRO A 984 8.62 25.23 -38.74
N GLY A 985 8.08 24.09 -38.31
CA GLY A 985 8.79 22.81 -38.33
C GLY A 985 7.98 21.64 -37.74
N SER A 986 7.29 20.90 -38.61
CA SER A 986 6.61 19.61 -38.38
C SER A 986 5.27 19.66 -37.62
N GLN A 987 4.22 20.07 -38.33
CA GLN A 987 2.85 19.63 -38.02
C GLN A 987 2.51 18.46 -38.96
N ASN A 988 2.48 17.25 -38.42
CA ASN A 988 1.59 16.23 -38.98
C ASN A 988 0.16 16.72 -38.72
N HIS A 989 -0.66 16.73 -39.77
CA HIS A 989 -2.04 17.20 -39.74
C HIS A 989 -2.84 16.54 -38.59
N VAL A 990 -3.01 17.26 -37.49
CA VAL A 990 -4.06 16.99 -36.50
C VAL A 990 -5.15 18.01 -36.78
N ASP A 991 -6.27 17.54 -37.31
CA ASP A 991 -7.45 18.37 -37.56
C ASP A 991 -7.95 18.94 -36.22
N GLN A 992 -7.73 20.24 -35.99
CA GLN A 992 -8.08 20.94 -34.74
C GLN A 992 -9.60 21.07 -34.51
N ARG A 993 -10.43 20.54 -35.42
CA ARG A 993 -11.89 20.53 -35.31
C ARG A 993 -12.46 19.28 -34.62
N LEU A 994 -11.66 18.23 -34.45
CA LEU A 994 -12.10 16.96 -33.87
C LEU A 994 -11.90 16.94 -32.35
N THR A 995 -12.86 16.36 -31.63
CA THR A 995 -12.74 16.21 -30.18
C THR A 995 -11.66 15.15 -29.84
N GLU A 996 -11.01 15.29 -28.68
CA GLU A 996 -9.94 14.39 -28.22
C GLU A 996 -10.27 12.88 -28.36
N PRO A 997 -11.47 12.36 -28.02
CA PRO A 997 -11.80 10.95 -28.24
C PRO A 997 -11.91 10.55 -29.72
N GLU A 998 -12.32 11.45 -30.61
CA GLU A 998 -12.42 11.19 -32.05
C GLU A 998 -11.02 11.08 -32.67
N GLN A 999 -10.08 11.94 -32.27
CA GLN A 999 -8.69 11.87 -32.71
C GLN A 999 -8.01 10.56 -32.29
N LEU A 1000 -8.31 10.06 -31.09
CA LEU A 1000 -7.79 8.78 -30.60
C LEU A 1000 -8.35 7.61 -31.43
N LYS A 1001 -9.64 7.63 -31.78
CA LYS A 1001 -10.29 6.61 -32.62
C LYS A 1001 -9.77 6.62 -34.04
N LEU A 1002 -9.63 7.81 -34.64
CA LEU A 1002 -9.10 7.98 -36.00
C LEU A 1002 -7.66 7.47 -36.09
N ALA A 1003 -6.79 7.86 -35.16
CA ALA A 1003 -5.42 7.36 -35.11
C ALA A 1003 -5.34 5.84 -34.88
N LEU A 1004 -6.30 5.25 -34.15
CA LEU A 1004 -6.38 3.80 -33.96
C LEU A 1004 -6.82 3.08 -35.23
N ALA A 1005 -7.82 3.63 -35.93
CA ALA A 1005 -8.34 3.08 -37.18
C ALA A 1005 -7.32 3.20 -38.33
N GLU A 1006 -6.61 4.32 -38.43
CA GLU A 1006 -5.57 4.57 -39.45
C GLU A 1006 -4.33 3.69 -39.24
N CYS A 1007 -4.16 3.13 -38.05
CA CYS A 1007 -3.07 2.21 -37.70
C CYS A 1007 -3.55 0.75 -37.54
N ASP A 1008 -4.70 0.36 -38.11
CA ASP A 1008 -5.25 -1.01 -38.04
C ASP A 1008 -5.30 -1.60 -36.62
N GLY A 1009 -5.67 -0.79 -35.62
CA GLY A 1009 -5.75 -1.22 -34.22
C GLY A 1009 -4.41 -1.29 -33.49
N ASN A 1010 -3.30 -0.92 -34.13
CA ASN A 1010 -1.98 -0.89 -33.50
C ASN A 1010 -1.80 0.35 -32.61
N LYS A 1011 -2.14 0.19 -31.33
CA LYS A 1011 -2.10 1.24 -30.29
C LYS A 1011 -0.71 1.87 -30.09
N ALA A 1012 0.39 1.18 -30.42
CA ALA A 1012 1.73 1.74 -30.29
C ALA A 1012 2.07 2.67 -31.46
N GLN A 1013 1.58 2.35 -32.66
CA GLN A 1013 1.77 3.14 -33.86
C GLN A 1013 0.85 4.37 -33.84
N ALA A 1014 -0.40 4.20 -33.38
CA ALA A 1014 -1.34 5.30 -33.14
C ALA A 1014 -0.82 6.32 -32.12
N ALA A 1015 -0.15 5.85 -31.05
CA ALA A 1015 0.49 6.75 -30.07
C ALA A 1015 1.64 7.57 -30.68
N ARG A 1016 2.44 6.96 -31.57
CA ARG A 1016 3.50 7.66 -32.31
C ARG A 1016 2.94 8.66 -33.31
N LEU A 1017 1.84 8.31 -33.99
CA LEU A 1017 1.15 9.18 -34.95
C LEU A 1017 0.63 10.46 -34.27
N LEU A 1018 0.11 10.34 -33.04
CA LEU A 1018 -0.32 11.49 -32.22
C LEU A 1018 0.81 12.14 -31.39
N GLY A 1019 2.06 11.75 -31.59
CA GLY A 1019 3.20 12.36 -30.90
C GLY A 1019 3.18 12.22 -29.37
N MET A 1020 2.51 11.20 -28.83
CA MET A 1020 2.40 11.00 -27.38
C MET A 1020 2.99 9.67 -26.91
N PRO A 1021 3.49 9.60 -25.66
CA PRO A 1021 3.98 8.35 -25.10
C PRO A 1021 2.91 7.25 -25.12
N ARG A 1022 3.33 6.00 -25.38
CA ARG A 1022 2.42 4.84 -25.43
C ARG A 1022 1.59 4.71 -24.15
N SER A 1023 2.19 4.93 -22.97
CA SER A 1023 1.48 4.90 -21.69
C SER A 1023 0.36 5.94 -21.61
N THR A 1024 0.58 7.14 -22.14
CA THR A 1024 -0.40 8.23 -22.21
C THR A 1024 -1.54 7.89 -23.15
N TYR A 1025 -1.25 7.36 -24.35
CA TYR A 1025 -2.29 6.95 -25.30
C TYR A 1025 -3.17 5.83 -24.75
N TYR A 1026 -2.57 4.81 -24.11
CA TYR A 1026 -3.31 3.74 -23.43
C TYR A 1026 -4.15 4.26 -22.25
N SER A 1027 -3.60 5.20 -21.47
CA SER A 1027 -4.34 5.85 -20.38
C SER A 1027 -5.54 6.65 -20.91
N LYS A 1028 -5.41 7.29 -22.08
CA LYS A 1028 -6.50 8.07 -22.70
C LYS A 1028 -7.57 7.18 -23.34
N LEU A 1029 -7.19 6.10 -24.05
CA LEU A 1029 -8.15 5.11 -24.55
C LEU A 1029 -8.98 4.50 -23.40
N LYS A 1030 -8.33 4.17 -22.27
CA LYS A 1030 -9.01 3.65 -21.07
C LYS A 1030 -9.88 4.68 -20.34
N LYS A 1031 -9.50 5.96 -20.41
CA LYS A 1031 -10.29 7.07 -19.84
C LYS A 1031 -11.60 7.30 -20.61
N TYR A 1032 -11.56 7.13 -21.93
CA TYR A 1032 -12.69 7.37 -22.84
C TYR A 1032 -13.43 6.09 -23.28
N ASP A 1033 -13.07 4.93 -22.71
CA ASP A 1033 -13.66 3.61 -22.97
C ASP A 1033 -13.64 3.20 -24.47
N ILE A 1034 -12.52 3.50 -25.14
CA ILE A 1034 -12.29 3.19 -26.54
C ILE A 1034 -11.48 1.88 -26.62
N SER A 1035 -12.11 0.81 -27.12
CA SER A 1035 -11.56 -0.55 -27.18
C SER A 1035 -10.60 -0.76 -28.34
#